data_AF-A0A1V5ZW50-F1
#
_entry.id   AF-A0A1V5ZW50-F1
#
_cell.length_a   1.000
_cell.length_b   1.000
_cell.length_c   1.000
_cell.angle_alpha   90.00
_cell.angle_beta   90.00
_cell.angle_gamma   90.00
#
_symmetry.space_group_name_H-M   'P 1'
#
loop_
_entity.id
_entity.type
_entity.pdbx_description
1 polymer ?
#
loop_
_entity_poly.entity_id
_entity_poly.type
_entity_poly.pdbx_seq_one_letter_code
_entity_poly.pdbx_strand_id
1 'polypeptide(L)'
;MINKNLRTFSLILIGFFFSVLCFSGLVKAQDIKEGDLVRTKDNPALYLIMNGQKRVFPHLSVYLSWGLPRDFSTVKIVSDLSNYTEGEPIPFRDGSLFRGTTTSLYGKTAAAVFYVENGKLRPIKSSDVYQSLFKDPQWKKVIWIPDDLLDKFAYPMGEMIERTDIHPDGTLVKYKGEAGIYLIENGKKRPIPSLDTFYDNRLAMENVIEIEPNEIYETGEKVISGEEKLILNIPVEPVLHFANTTFAKSYRLLVFTRIKSAWQTKDGGYIISGMTDPNIVFVPPDGFVAKLNSSADIEWLKFLKTKNWPGNTPLSPTGDEDVQSIIELKNGGYLMVSKVGGFITEKEIMTADLELDKIMFTKLDKNGNMLWNKSFTAFVEDARNSLIETDDNGFLFYAPVVDPSPDNRGEDPDVYQDLPYASLKVFKFDKDGNLEWAKNIKNFISRKNDSYLIKSTNGGYAMVGNVWVKDIPQPVDFSFGISSSYPAIVKFDENFNLEWAKSLESIPLSLSMPIKKSDDSFELQPIEGHMKATNVEGLIQTKDNGYLVLGSRVLGDSLVSDSSSIQSQDWPYGPEIYLGLKFDAFGNLEWVKKITMSVNDWSYWATDFSLISTNDNNLIMAGPITWADEGYREKIKIIEDLKKSYTDKYGEVEELKDEKDKTQESREDWKKIQEAVKEMNDLSRHGIFMMKMDENLNIIWDKVAMPHRGVINYVLKATSDNGAIIGGEYETNVTQSIISNSITYYIDGLLIKIDASGNVKNNNGWLIDYNGKIITEIMTPYVISNDLNLQIDPYQIVLTNRQPEFSPYKQYKITTLASLSSSKSTPYPVTPKVEIYNSPLQNTTSVSSGKRNSIEINFERAIPVEPINDKSRVIHNELLPILEQLFANEFYNPPVKMTDNMGGTMLEYVFPRQVTAEDKIAVKNYLEELGYKTQDETNYQLTMYKPGYFLTLTFSINNVNKGFLEVTY
;
A
#
# COMPACT_ATOMS: atom_id res chain seq x y z
N MET A 1 34.21 38.22 -60.55
CA MET A 1 35.09 37.05 -60.72
C MET A 1 36.23 37.18 -59.73
N ILE A 2 36.15 36.51 -58.58
CA ILE A 2 37.25 36.15 -57.66
C ILE A 2 36.64 35.20 -56.63
N ASN A 3 37.27 34.04 -56.48
CA ASN A 3 36.97 33.00 -55.51
C ASN A 3 37.27 33.52 -54.10
N LYS A 4 36.32 33.40 -53.16
CA LYS A 4 36.54 33.69 -51.73
C LYS A 4 35.96 32.59 -50.84
N ASN A 5 36.89 31.88 -50.22
CA ASN A 5 36.94 31.48 -48.81
C ASN A 5 35.89 30.52 -48.21
N LEU A 6 36.47 29.47 -47.62
CA LEU A 6 36.10 28.87 -46.33
C LEU A 6 35.09 29.69 -45.51
N ARG A 7 33.94 29.07 -45.22
CA ARG A 7 33.16 29.35 -44.02
C ARG A 7 32.74 28.03 -43.39
N THR A 8 33.35 27.79 -42.24
CA THR A 8 32.85 27.03 -41.09
C THR A 8 31.33 27.14 -40.99
N PHE A 9 30.63 26.01 -41.07
CA PHE A 9 29.21 25.94 -40.73
C PHE A 9 29.08 25.92 -39.21
N SER A 10 28.95 27.11 -38.61
CA SER A 10 28.41 27.25 -37.27
C SER A 10 26.89 27.08 -37.35
N LEU A 11 26.38 25.92 -36.94
CA LEU A 11 24.96 25.74 -36.67
C LEU A 11 24.61 26.53 -35.40
N ILE A 12 24.00 27.69 -35.57
CA ILE A 12 23.30 28.40 -34.50
C ILE A 12 21.90 27.80 -34.43
N LEU A 13 21.65 26.93 -33.45
CA LEU A 13 20.31 26.45 -33.11
C LEU A 13 19.69 27.44 -32.11
N ILE A 14 18.61 28.12 -32.51
CA ILE A 14 17.82 28.97 -31.62
C ILE A 14 16.55 28.19 -31.21
N GLY A 15 16.46 27.88 -29.91
CA GLY A 15 15.22 27.88 -29.13
C GLY A 15 14.31 26.65 -29.14
N PHE A 16 14.50 25.75 -28.17
CA PHE A 16 13.57 25.53 -27.05
C PHE A 16 14.37 24.84 -25.94
N PHE A 17 14.64 25.58 -24.86
CA PHE A 17 15.38 25.08 -23.71
C PHE A 17 14.48 24.15 -22.88
N PHE A 18 14.76 22.85 -22.91
CA PHE A 18 14.41 21.95 -21.82
C PHE A 18 15.71 21.67 -21.05
N SER A 19 15.90 22.34 -19.92
CA SER A 19 16.94 21.98 -18.96
C SER A 19 16.46 20.76 -18.17
N VAL A 20 16.69 19.56 -18.71
CA VAL A 20 16.57 18.31 -17.93
C VAL A 20 17.96 17.98 -17.40
N LEU A 21 18.21 18.37 -16.15
CA LEU A 21 19.42 17.99 -15.42
C LEU A 21 19.29 16.54 -14.90
N CYS A 22 19.40 15.56 -15.79
CA CYS A 22 19.77 14.21 -15.36
C CYS A 22 21.27 14.23 -15.03
N PHE A 23 21.67 14.10 -13.76
CA PHE A 23 23.06 13.89 -13.38
C PHE A 23 23.38 12.40 -13.37
N SER A 24 23.69 11.83 -14.54
CA SER A 24 24.55 10.65 -14.59
C SER A 24 26.00 11.13 -14.48
N GLY A 25 26.81 10.45 -13.65
CA GLY A 25 28.23 10.78 -13.49
C GLY A 25 28.95 10.80 -14.84
N LEU A 26 29.91 11.74 -15.02
CA LEU A 26 30.66 11.90 -16.26
C LEU A 26 31.38 10.59 -16.64
N VAL A 27 30.94 9.96 -17.73
CA VAL A 27 31.57 8.76 -18.28
C VAL A 27 32.77 9.18 -19.13
N LYS A 28 33.92 8.52 -18.95
CA LYS A 28 35.12 8.79 -19.76
C LYS A 28 34.91 8.28 -21.19
N ALA A 29 35.48 8.97 -22.18
CA ALA A 29 35.31 8.64 -23.60
C ALA A 29 35.72 7.20 -23.97
N GLN A 30 36.62 6.56 -23.20
CA GLN A 30 37.04 5.17 -23.41
C GLN A 30 35.97 4.12 -23.04
N ASP A 31 34.96 4.50 -22.26
CA ASP A 31 33.93 3.58 -21.73
C ASP A 31 32.65 3.59 -22.60
N ILE A 32 32.66 4.34 -23.70
CA ILE A 32 31.60 4.38 -24.71
C ILE A 32 31.74 3.15 -25.61
N LYS A 33 30.65 2.41 -25.78
CA LYS A 33 30.56 1.21 -26.59
C LYS A 33 29.67 1.43 -27.81
N GLU A 34 29.86 0.59 -28.82
CA GLU A 34 28.94 0.47 -29.94
C GLU A 34 27.50 0.25 -29.43
N GLY A 35 26.54 1.01 -29.96
CA GLY A 35 25.14 0.99 -29.53
C GLY A 35 24.79 1.95 -28.39
N ASP A 36 25.77 2.63 -27.78
CA ASP A 36 25.50 3.57 -26.70
C ASP A 36 24.77 4.82 -27.17
N LEU A 37 23.78 5.24 -26.37
CA LEU A 37 23.15 6.54 -26.48
C LEU A 37 23.93 7.54 -25.62
N VAL A 38 24.34 8.66 -26.21
CA VAL A 38 25.23 9.63 -25.55
C VAL A 38 24.80 11.08 -25.81
N ARG A 39 25.15 11.96 -24.87
CA ARG A 39 25.14 13.41 -25.05
C ARG A 39 26.29 14.06 -24.29
N THR A 40 26.70 15.25 -24.72
CA THR A 40 27.67 16.05 -23.94
C THR A 40 26.94 16.92 -22.91
N LYS A 41 27.66 17.32 -21.85
CA LYS A 41 27.09 18.18 -20.79
C LYS A 41 26.49 19.48 -21.34
N ASP A 42 27.17 20.10 -22.32
CA ASP A 42 26.83 21.43 -22.82
C ASP A 42 26.01 21.41 -24.13
N ASN A 43 25.65 20.22 -24.63
CA ASN A 43 24.86 20.08 -25.86
C ASN A 43 23.70 19.09 -25.64
N PRO A 44 22.44 19.53 -25.78
CA PRO A 44 21.27 18.67 -25.58
C PRO A 44 21.06 17.65 -26.72
N ALA A 45 21.80 17.75 -27.83
CA ALA A 45 21.71 16.79 -28.92
C ALA A 45 22.04 15.36 -28.46
N LEU A 46 21.16 14.42 -28.81
CA LEU A 46 21.30 13.01 -28.51
C LEU A 46 21.94 12.31 -29.69
N TYR A 47 22.92 11.45 -29.42
CA TYR A 47 23.62 10.68 -30.44
C TYR A 47 23.56 9.19 -30.12
N LEU A 48 23.41 8.38 -31.16
CA LEU A 48 23.72 6.95 -31.14
C LEU A 48 25.15 6.77 -31.65
N ILE A 49 25.98 6.05 -30.89
CA ILE A 49 27.31 5.64 -31.34
C ILE A 49 27.19 4.34 -32.12
N MET A 50 27.49 4.40 -33.42
CA MET A 50 27.42 3.24 -34.29
C MET A 50 28.46 3.30 -35.41
N ASN A 51 29.20 2.22 -35.63
CA ASN A 51 30.26 2.05 -36.62
C ASN A 51 31.35 3.14 -36.54
N GLY A 52 31.71 3.56 -35.32
CA GLY A 52 32.67 4.65 -35.10
C GLY A 52 32.13 6.05 -35.45
N GLN A 53 30.83 6.16 -35.76
CA GLN A 53 30.15 7.41 -36.02
C GLN A 53 29.24 7.81 -34.86
N LYS A 54 29.04 9.11 -34.66
CA LYS A 54 27.96 9.64 -33.85
C LYS A 54 26.81 10.04 -34.78
N ARG A 55 25.65 9.41 -34.61
CA ARG A 55 24.45 9.65 -35.42
C ARG A 55 23.43 10.40 -34.58
N VAL A 56 23.11 11.62 -34.99
CA VAL A 56 22.19 12.48 -34.21
C VAL A 56 20.74 12.01 -34.34
N PHE A 57 19.99 12.05 -33.23
CA PHE A 57 18.53 12.05 -33.27
C PHE A 57 18.06 13.48 -33.52
N PRO A 58 17.49 13.79 -34.70
CA PRO A 58 17.21 15.17 -35.08
C PRO A 58 16.07 15.81 -34.27
N HIS A 59 15.25 14.99 -33.59
CA HIS A 59 14.16 15.42 -32.73
C HIS A 59 13.73 14.31 -31.75
N LEU A 60 13.10 14.69 -30.64
CA LEU A 60 12.58 13.77 -29.62
C LEU A 60 11.62 12.73 -30.21
N SER A 61 10.74 13.14 -31.13
CA SER A 61 9.80 12.21 -31.77
C SER A 61 10.50 11.08 -32.54
N VAL A 62 11.69 11.33 -33.09
CA VAL A 62 12.48 10.27 -33.73
C VAL A 62 12.99 9.30 -32.69
N TYR A 63 13.58 9.81 -31.61
CA TYR A 63 14.03 9.01 -30.48
C TYR A 63 12.91 8.11 -29.92
N LEU A 64 11.71 8.66 -29.74
CA LEU A 64 10.55 7.92 -29.26
C LEU A 64 9.99 6.92 -30.28
N SER A 65 10.08 7.20 -31.58
CA SER A 65 9.65 6.24 -32.62
C SER A 65 10.42 4.92 -32.57
N TRP A 66 11.64 4.94 -32.04
CA TRP A 66 12.47 3.74 -31.81
C TRP A 66 12.17 3.04 -30.48
N GLY A 67 11.13 3.45 -29.76
CA GLY A 67 10.70 2.87 -28.48
C GLY A 67 11.69 3.09 -27.34
N LEU A 68 12.45 4.20 -27.38
CA LEU A 68 13.40 4.60 -26.35
C LEU A 68 12.70 5.42 -25.24
N PRO A 69 13.14 5.33 -23.97
CA PRO A 69 12.40 5.85 -22.82
C PRO A 69 12.46 7.38 -22.71
N ARG A 70 11.30 8.03 -22.47
CA ARG A 70 11.16 9.50 -22.40
C ARG A 70 12.01 10.17 -21.32
N ASP A 71 12.39 9.44 -20.28
CA ASP A 71 13.22 9.93 -19.17
C ASP A 71 14.71 9.97 -19.51
N PHE A 72 15.11 9.52 -20.70
CA PHE A 72 16.50 9.42 -21.15
C PHE A 72 17.39 8.58 -20.22
N SER A 73 16.82 7.67 -19.43
CA SER A 73 17.53 6.79 -18.49
C SER A 73 18.64 5.97 -19.14
N THR A 74 18.56 5.76 -20.46
CA THR A 74 19.53 5.02 -21.27
C THR A 74 20.65 5.90 -21.85
N VAL A 75 20.55 7.23 -21.73
CA VAL A 75 21.49 8.18 -22.33
C VAL A 75 22.64 8.48 -21.37
N LYS A 76 23.86 8.16 -21.79
CA LYS A 76 25.08 8.47 -21.04
C LYS A 76 25.53 9.92 -21.27
N ILE A 77 25.99 10.59 -20.22
CA ILE A 77 26.58 11.92 -20.34
C ILE A 77 28.10 11.78 -20.40
N VAL A 78 28.68 12.34 -21.45
CA VAL A 78 30.11 12.24 -21.75
C VAL A 78 30.75 13.62 -21.83
N SER A 79 32.06 13.70 -21.56
CA SER A 79 32.80 14.97 -21.64
C SER A 79 33.09 15.40 -23.08
N ASP A 80 33.28 14.44 -23.99
CA ASP A 80 33.72 14.70 -25.36
C ASP A 80 33.24 13.60 -26.33
N LEU A 81 32.93 14.01 -27.55
CA LEU A 81 32.52 13.16 -28.68
C LEU A 81 33.39 13.42 -29.94
N SER A 82 34.52 14.11 -29.80
CA SER A 82 35.42 14.47 -30.91
C SER A 82 36.04 13.27 -31.62
N ASN A 83 36.16 12.13 -30.93
CA ASN A 83 36.71 10.89 -31.47
C ASN A 83 35.77 10.16 -32.44
N TYR A 84 34.51 10.58 -32.55
CA TYR A 84 33.52 9.98 -33.44
C TYR A 84 33.25 10.89 -34.63
N THR A 85 33.32 10.34 -35.84
CA THR A 85 32.95 11.07 -37.06
C THR A 85 31.44 11.28 -37.12
N GLU A 86 30.99 12.37 -37.73
CA GLU A 86 29.55 12.59 -37.93
C GLU A 86 28.96 11.52 -38.87
N GLY A 87 27.88 10.88 -38.45
CA GLY A 87 27.12 9.94 -39.28
C GLY A 87 25.78 10.52 -39.72
N GLU A 88 25.12 9.86 -40.66
CA GLU A 88 23.78 10.25 -41.10
C GLU A 88 22.80 10.28 -39.92
N PRO A 89 21.90 11.28 -39.83
CA PRO A 89 20.90 11.34 -38.77
C PRO A 89 20.10 10.04 -38.67
N ILE A 90 19.65 9.72 -37.46
CA ILE A 90 18.72 8.62 -37.26
C ILE A 90 17.37 9.03 -37.89
N PRO A 91 16.81 8.23 -38.82
CA PRO A 91 15.50 8.52 -39.38
C PRO A 91 14.40 8.12 -38.38
N PHE A 92 13.18 8.59 -38.60
CA PHE A 92 12.01 7.97 -38.00
C PHE A 92 12.00 6.46 -38.28
N ARG A 93 11.52 5.69 -37.30
CA ARG A 93 11.31 4.25 -37.48
C ARG A 93 10.30 3.99 -38.60
N ASP A 94 10.55 2.97 -39.41
CA ASP A 94 9.57 2.49 -40.40
C ASP A 94 8.23 2.20 -39.70
N GLY A 95 7.13 2.61 -40.34
CA GLY A 95 5.80 2.62 -39.71
C GLY A 95 5.38 3.96 -39.11
N SER A 96 6.30 4.92 -38.96
CA SER A 96 5.98 6.24 -38.42
C SER A 96 5.16 7.09 -39.40
N LEU A 97 4.20 7.83 -38.86
CA LEU A 97 3.38 8.80 -39.59
C LEU A 97 3.66 10.20 -39.04
N PHE A 98 3.94 11.17 -39.90
CA PHE A 98 4.11 12.55 -39.46
C PHE A 98 3.62 13.59 -40.47
N ARG A 99 3.45 14.82 -39.98
CA ARG A 99 3.15 16.00 -40.78
C ARG A 99 3.61 17.29 -40.11
N GLY A 100 3.59 18.37 -40.88
CA GLY A 100 3.74 19.74 -40.39
C GLY A 100 2.50 20.29 -39.68
N THR A 101 2.68 21.36 -38.93
CA THR A 101 1.59 22.10 -38.28
C THR A 101 0.83 22.98 -39.27
N THR A 102 1.54 23.74 -40.11
CA THR A 102 0.96 24.69 -41.08
C THR A 102 1.62 24.65 -42.46
N THR A 103 2.79 24.02 -42.59
CA THR A 103 3.49 23.82 -43.88
C THR A 103 3.70 22.32 -44.16
N SER A 104 4.29 21.99 -45.30
CA SER A 104 4.58 20.60 -45.69
C SER A 104 5.81 20.51 -46.57
N LEU A 105 6.30 19.29 -46.76
CA LEU A 105 7.50 19.00 -47.54
C LEU A 105 7.16 18.80 -49.03
N TYR A 106 8.14 19.04 -49.89
CA TYR A 106 8.08 18.74 -51.34
C TYR A 106 6.89 19.36 -52.09
N GLY A 107 6.49 20.57 -51.68
CA GLY A 107 5.39 21.30 -52.33
C GLY A 107 4.01 20.65 -52.15
N LYS A 108 3.85 19.76 -51.17
CA LYS A 108 2.55 19.19 -50.78
C LYS A 108 1.74 20.19 -49.95
N THR A 109 0.45 19.92 -49.79
CA THR A 109 -0.41 20.74 -48.94
C THR A 109 -0.05 20.56 -47.46
N ALA A 110 -0.33 21.57 -46.63
CA ALA A 110 -0.12 21.49 -45.18
C ALA A 110 -0.80 20.27 -44.53
N ALA A 111 -1.89 19.77 -45.15
CA ALA A 111 -2.65 18.61 -44.70
C ALA A 111 -2.01 17.25 -45.02
N ALA A 112 -0.95 17.22 -45.84
CA ALA A 112 -0.33 15.97 -46.27
C ALA A 112 0.35 15.25 -45.09
N VAL A 113 0.00 13.97 -44.92
CA VAL A 113 0.65 13.05 -43.99
C VAL A 113 1.62 12.18 -44.77
N PHE A 114 2.82 12.03 -44.22
CA PHE A 114 3.86 11.15 -44.76
C PHE A 114 3.99 9.91 -43.88
N TYR A 115 4.04 8.75 -44.53
CA TYR A 115 4.40 7.48 -43.93
C TYR A 115 5.88 7.20 -44.21
N VAL A 116 6.61 6.75 -43.19
CA VAL A 116 8.04 6.41 -43.29
C VAL A 116 8.17 4.93 -43.59
N GLU A 117 8.77 4.60 -44.73
CA GLU A 117 8.96 3.23 -45.18
C GLU A 117 10.32 3.06 -45.85
N ASN A 118 11.17 2.17 -45.32
CA ASN A 118 12.50 1.85 -45.84
C ASN A 118 13.33 3.13 -46.11
N GLY A 119 13.30 4.09 -45.18
CA GLY A 119 14.03 5.36 -45.28
C GLY A 119 13.49 6.34 -46.33
N LYS A 120 12.26 6.15 -46.82
CA LYS A 120 11.57 7.06 -47.76
C LYS A 120 10.31 7.65 -47.15
N LEU A 121 9.93 8.84 -47.62
CA LEU A 121 8.62 9.43 -47.33
C LEU A 121 7.60 9.04 -48.39
N ARG A 122 6.54 8.37 -47.98
CA ARG A 122 5.40 8.05 -48.85
C ARG A 122 4.20 8.91 -48.47
N PRO A 123 3.77 9.85 -49.31
CA PRO A 123 2.62 10.70 -49.01
C PRO A 123 1.34 9.86 -49.09
N ILE A 124 0.39 10.12 -48.19
CA ILE A 124 -0.92 9.47 -48.22
C ILE A 124 -1.87 10.31 -49.06
N LYS A 125 -2.56 9.67 -50.03
CA LYS A 125 -3.38 10.36 -51.04
C LYS A 125 -4.48 11.23 -50.45
N SER A 126 -5.19 10.74 -49.44
CA SER A 126 -6.32 11.43 -48.82
C SER A 126 -6.57 10.96 -47.38
N SER A 127 -7.41 11.72 -46.66
CA SER A 127 -7.93 11.30 -45.36
C SER A 127 -8.66 9.97 -45.43
N ASP A 128 -9.38 9.69 -46.51
CA ASP A 128 -10.14 8.44 -46.66
C ASP A 128 -9.20 7.23 -46.78
N VAL A 129 -8.09 7.38 -47.50
CA VAL A 129 -7.04 6.35 -47.58
C VAL A 129 -6.39 6.16 -46.21
N TYR A 130 -6.06 7.25 -45.50
CA TYR A 130 -5.53 7.19 -44.14
C TYR A 130 -6.46 6.44 -43.19
N GLN A 131 -7.73 6.84 -43.12
CA GLN A 131 -8.70 6.26 -42.20
C GLN A 131 -9.00 4.79 -42.54
N SER A 132 -9.02 4.45 -43.84
CA SER A 132 -9.20 3.06 -44.27
C SER A 132 -8.05 2.16 -43.82
N LEU A 133 -6.82 2.63 -43.91
CA LEU A 133 -5.62 1.87 -43.55
C LEU A 133 -5.32 1.84 -42.05
N PHE A 134 -5.48 2.95 -41.34
CA PHE A 134 -4.96 3.07 -39.96
C PHE A 134 -6.03 3.07 -38.87
N LYS A 135 -7.32 3.11 -39.25
CA LYS A 135 -8.49 3.08 -38.35
C LYS A 135 -8.36 4.06 -37.17
N ASP A 136 -7.89 5.27 -37.45
CA ASP A 136 -7.51 6.26 -36.44
C ASP A 136 -8.32 7.57 -36.61
N PRO A 137 -9.59 7.60 -36.18
CA PRO A 137 -10.49 8.73 -36.41
C PRO A 137 -10.03 10.02 -35.70
N GLN A 138 -9.15 9.91 -34.70
CA GLN A 138 -8.64 11.02 -33.91
C GLN A 138 -7.22 11.44 -34.32
N TRP A 139 -6.65 10.84 -35.37
CA TRP A 139 -5.30 11.15 -35.86
C TRP A 139 -4.19 10.99 -34.80
N LYS A 140 -4.41 10.12 -33.81
CA LYS A 140 -3.48 9.87 -32.69
C LYS A 140 -2.17 9.23 -33.14
N LYS A 141 -2.16 8.52 -34.28
CA LYS A 141 -0.97 7.89 -34.85
C LYS A 141 -0.09 8.87 -35.64
N VAL A 142 -0.58 10.07 -35.96
CA VAL A 142 0.19 11.08 -36.69
C VAL A 142 0.97 11.97 -35.73
N ILE A 143 2.28 12.01 -35.92
CA ILE A 143 3.21 12.86 -35.18
C ILE A 143 3.20 14.27 -35.80
N TRP A 144 2.93 15.27 -34.97
CA TRP A 144 2.98 16.67 -35.38
C TRP A 144 4.39 17.22 -35.19
N ILE A 145 4.97 17.72 -36.28
CA ILE A 145 6.31 18.31 -36.31
C ILE A 145 6.17 19.82 -36.50
N PRO A 146 6.80 20.64 -35.63
CA PRO A 146 6.87 22.08 -35.83
C PRO A 146 7.43 22.43 -37.21
N ASP A 147 6.82 23.39 -37.89
CA ASP A 147 7.13 23.70 -39.30
C ASP A 147 8.58 24.12 -39.54
N ASP A 148 9.21 24.79 -38.57
CA ASP A 148 10.61 25.21 -38.59
C ASP A 148 11.61 24.04 -38.51
N LEU A 149 11.14 22.86 -38.14
CA LEU A 149 11.93 21.63 -38.07
C LEU A 149 11.67 20.69 -39.26
N LEU A 150 10.62 20.91 -40.06
CA LEU A 150 10.21 19.97 -41.11
C LEU A 150 11.31 19.63 -42.11
N ASP A 151 12.09 20.62 -42.55
CA ASP A 151 13.16 20.42 -43.53
C ASP A 151 14.26 19.46 -43.04
N LYS A 152 14.37 19.25 -41.71
CA LYS A 152 15.29 18.25 -41.11
C LYS A 152 14.84 16.80 -41.35
N PHE A 153 13.60 16.60 -41.81
CA PHE A 153 13.00 15.29 -42.08
C PHE A 153 12.73 15.07 -43.57
N ALA A 154 13.40 15.81 -44.45
CA ALA A 154 13.29 15.69 -45.89
C ALA A 154 13.96 14.41 -46.43
N TYR A 155 13.38 13.23 -46.17
CA TYR A 155 13.87 11.95 -46.71
C TYR A 155 13.49 11.78 -48.19
N PRO A 156 14.22 10.95 -48.96
CA PRO A 156 13.87 10.67 -50.35
C PRO A 156 12.38 10.31 -50.52
N MET A 157 11.73 10.95 -51.49
CA MET A 157 10.31 10.71 -51.77
C MET A 157 10.09 9.32 -52.37
N GLY A 158 9.18 8.55 -51.78
CA GLY A 158 8.68 7.29 -52.30
C GLY A 158 7.35 7.45 -53.05
N GLU A 159 6.80 6.32 -53.50
CA GLU A 159 5.50 6.32 -54.20
C GLU A 159 4.35 6.70 -53.25
N MET A 160 3.35 7.42 -53.76
CA MET A 160 2.17 7.79 -52.99
C MET A 160 1.39 6.55 -52.55
N ILE A 161 0.86 6.56 -51.32
CA ILE A 161 -0.04 5.53 -50.82
C ILE A 161 -1.46 5.90 -51.24
N GLU A 162 -1.99 5.13 -52.19
CA GLU A 162 -3.33 5.32 -52.75
C GLU A 162 -4.25 4.11 -52.52
N ARG A 163 -3.66 2.94 -52.26
CA ARG A 163 -4.37 1.68 -52.05
C ARG A 163 -4.80 1.55 -50.60
N THR A 164 -5.96 0.93 -50.38
CA THR A 164 -6.54 0.70 -49.05
C THR A 164 -6.66 -0.77 -48.69
N ASP A 165 -6.33 -1.66 -49.63
CA ASP A 165 -6.45 -3.10 -49.52
C ASP A 165 -5.13 -3.78 -49.10
N ILE A 166 -4.04 -3.02 -49.02
CA ILE A 166 -2.72 -3.49 -48.57
C ILE A 166 -2.11 -2.43 -47.65
N HIS A 167 -1.70 -2.84 -46.46
CA HIS A 167 -0.96 -1.98 -45.55
C HIS A 167 0.50 -1.81 -45.99
N PRO A 168 1.09 -0.62 -45.81
CA PRO A 168 2.51 -0.38 -46.09
C PRO A 168 3.43 -1.14 -45.11
N ASP A 169 4.69 -1.32 -45.50
CA ASP A 169 5.69 -2.03 -44.70
C ASP A 169 6.02 -1.29 -43.41
N GLY A 170 6.12 -2.02 -42.30
CA GLY A 170 6.25 -1.45 -40.96
C GLY A 170 4.91 -1.35 -40.20
N THR A 171 3.80 -1.70 -40.84
CA THR A 171 2.48 -1.71 -40.17
C THR A 171 2.34 -2.92 -39.24
N LEU A 172 1.93 -2.67 -37.99
CA LEU A 172 1.61 -3.72 -37.03
C LEU A 172 0.12 -4.02 -37.05
N VAL A 173 -0.26 -5.27 -37.31
CA VAL A 173 -1.67 -5.66 -37.44
C VAL A 173 -2.04 -6.78 -36.47
N LYS A 174 -3.32 -6.82 -36.13
CA LYS A 174 -3.96 -7.92 -35.39
C LYS A 174 -5.29 -8.23 -36.08
N TYR A 175 -5.58 -9.50 -36.32
CA TYR A 175 -6.88 -9.89 -36.86
C TYR A 175 -7.96 -9.81 -35.79
N LYS A 176 -9.12 -9.27 -36.16
CA LYS A 176 -10.29 -9.20 -35.29
C LYS A 176 -10.68 -10.58 -34.76
N GLY A 177 -10.74 -10.71 -33.44
CA GLY A 177 -11.07 -11.97 -32.76
C GLY A 177 -9.89 -12.93 -32.56
N GLU A 178 -8.70 -12.63 -33.08
CA GLU A 178 -7.48 -13.40 -32.82
C GLU A 178 -6.58 -12.70 -31.81
N ALA A 179 -5.70 -13.46 -31.13
CA ALA A 179 -4.71 -12.88 -30.20
C ALA A 179 -3.37 -12.54 -30.88
N GLY A 180 -3.11 -13.09 -32.07
CA GLY A 180 -1.82 -12.94 -32.74
C GLY A 180 -1.57 -11.54 -33.29
N ILE A 181 -0.34 -11.04 -33.12
CA ILE A 181 0.13 -9.77 -33.70
C ILE A 181 1.12 -10.09 -34.83
N TYR A 182 1.05 -9.34 -35.92
CA TYR A 182 1.86 -9.53 -37.10
C TYR A 182 2.48 -8.20 -37.56
N LEU A 183 3.70 -8.26 -38.06
CA LEU A 183 4.35 -7.16 -38.78
C LEU A 183 4.12 -7.34 -40.28
N ILE A 184 3.60 -6.33 -40.95
CA ILE A 184 3.49 -6.30 -42.42
C ILE A 184 4.83 -5.85 -42.99
N GLU A 185 5.43 -6.69 -43.82
CA GLU A 185 6.70 -6.40 -44.48
C GLU A 185 6.81 -7.18 -45.81
N ASN A 186 7.24 -6.49 -46.88
CA ASN A 186 7.32 -7.02 -48.24
C ASN A 186 6.02 -7.69 -48.71
N GLY A 187 4.87 -7.11 -48.34
CA GLY A 187 3.53 -7.64 -48.66
C GLY A 187 3.15 -8.94 -47.94
N LYS A 188 3.92 -9.36 -46.92
CA LYS A 188 3.67 -10.56 -46.11
C LYS A 188 3.36 -10.19 -44.67
N LYS A 189 2.58 -11.03 -43.98
CA LYS A 189 2.43 -10.96 -42.52
C LYS A 189 3.50 -11.81 -41.85
N ARG A 190 4.37 -11.18 -41.08
CA ARG A 190 5.39 -11.83 -40.25
C ARG A 190 4.84 -12.05 -38.84
N PRO A 191 4.64 -13.30 -38.39
CA PRO A 191 4.10 -13.55 -37.06
C PRO A 191 5.05 -13.10 -35.95
N ILE A 192 4.53 -12.43 -34.93
CA ILE A 192 5.26 -12.09 -33.70
C ILE A 192 4.92 -13.15 -32.65
N PRO A 193 5.84 -14.07 -32.29
CA PRO A 193 5.51 -15.28 -31.55
C PRO A 193 5.03 -15.09 -30.10
N SER A 194 5.45 -14.00 -29.45
CA SER A 194 5.12 -13.68 -28.07
C SER A 194 5.12 -12.17 -27.83
N LEU A 195 4.50 -11.73 -26.74
CA LEU A 195 4.62 -10.34 -26.28
C LEU A 195 6.07 -9.99 -25.89
N ASP A 196 6.85 -10.95 -25.36
CA ASP A 196 8.28 -10.73 -25.14
C ASP A 196 8.98 -10.39 -26.45
N THR A 197 8.73 -11.16 -27.53
CA THR A 197 9.29 -10.83 -28.85
C THR A 197 8.81 -9.47 -29.35
N PHE A 198 7.55 -9.10 -29.08
CA PHE A 198 7.01 -7.79 -29.44
C PHE A 198 7.77 -6.64 -28.74
N TYR A 199 7.97 -6.76 -27.42
CA TYR A 199 8.59 -5.72 -26.59
C TYR A 199 10.12 -5.70 -26.69
N ASP A 200 10.77 -6.85 -26.87
CA ASP A 200 12.21 -6.96 -27.16
C ASP A 200 12.58 -6.25 -28.46
N ASN A 201 11.62 -6.17 -29.40
CA ASN A 201 11.73 -5.39 -30.63
C ASN A 201 11.26 -3.94 -30.50
N ARG A 202 10.96 -3.47 -29.27
CA ARG A 202 10.49 -2.11 -28.96
C ARG A 202 9.27 -1.69 -29.76
N LEU A 203 8.39 -2.63 -30.07
CA LEU A 203 7.13 -2.36 -30.74
C LEU A 203 6.12 -1.85 -29.70
N ALA A 204 5.19 -1.01 -30.15
CA ALA A 204 4.27 -0.30 -29.26
C ALA A 204 2.82 -0.71 -29.57
N MET A 205 2.05 -1.07 -28.54
CA MET A 205 0.70 -1.61 -28.73
C MET A 205 -0.25 -0.56 -29.33
N GLU A 206 -0.03 0.71 -29.03
CA GLU A 206 -0.73 1.85 -29.63
C GLU A 206 -0.57 1.95 -31.14
N ASN A 207 0.48 1.32 -31.71
CA ASN A 207 0.73 1.30 -33.14
C ASN A 207 0.03 0.11 -33.84
N VAL A 208 -0.41 -0.91 -33.09
CA VAL A 208 -1.15 -2.05 -33.64
C VAL A 208 -2.51 -1.57 -34.16
N ILE A 209 -2.90 -2.03 -35.34
CA ILE A 209 -4.22 -1.82 -35.93
C ILE A 209 -4.98 -3.13 -36.00
N GLU A 210 -6.29 -3.08 -35.72
CA GLU A 210 -7.16 -4.24 -35.90
C GLU A 210 -7.65 -4.30 -37.35
N ILE A 211 -7.44 -5.44 -38.01
CA ILE A 211 -7.82 -5.70 -39.40
C ILE A 211 -8.88 -6.80 -39.49
N GLU A 212 -9.69 -6.76 -40.54
CA GLU A 212 -10.77 -7.73 -40.70
C GLU A 212 -10.23 -9.09 -41.23
N PRO A 213 -10.86 -10.23 -40.90
CA PRO A 213 -10.39 -11.56 -41.33
C PRO A 213 -10.32 -11.77 -42.85
N ASN A 214 -10.97 -10.91 -43.64
CA ASN A 214 -10.93 -10.94 -45.11
C ASN A 214 -9.72 -10.21 -45.72
N GLU A 215 -8.88 -9.56 -44.92
CA GLU A 215 -7.61 -8.96 -45.36
C GLU A 215 -6.51 -10.04 -45.38
N ILE A 216 -6.26 -10.61 -46.56
CA ILE A 216 -5.42 -11.80 -46.71
C ILE A 216 -3.98 -11.40 -47.04
N TYR A 217 -3.05 -11.77 -46.16
CA TYR A 217 -1.60 -11.67 -46.36
C TYR A 217 -0.97 -13.06 -46.37
N GLU A 218 0.00 -13.29 -47.27
CA GLU A 218 0.86 -14.47 -47.20
C GLU A 218 1.69 -14.43 -45.90
N THR A 219 1.87 -15.57 -45.25
CA THR A 219 2.68 -15.66 -44.03
C THR A 219 4.16 -15.64 -44.39
N GLY A 220 4.89 -14.64 -43.89
CA GLY A 220 6.35 -14.52 -43.99
C GLY A 220 7.08 -15.17 -42.81
N GLU A 221 8.39 -14.98 -42.75
CA GLU A 221 9.20 -15.43 -41.62
C GLU A 221 8.80 -14.73 -40.32
N LYS A 222 8.88 -15.46 -39.20
CA LYS A 222 8.53 -14.91 -37.88
C LYS A 222 9.50 -13.79 -37.51
N VAL A 223 9.01 -12.81 -36.74
CA VAL A 223 9.88 -11.82 -36.10
C VAL A 223 10.62 -12.52 -34.96
N ILE A 224 11.93 -12.27 -34.85
CA ILE A 224 12.77 -12.81 -33.77
C ILE A 224 12.99 -11.74 -32.70
N SER A 225 13.23 -12.15 -31.45
CA SER A 225 13.54 -11.20 -30.36
C SER A 225 14.81 -10.41 -30.67
N GLY A 226 14.76 -9.08 -30.48
CA GLY A 226 15.88 -8.18 -30.71
C GLY A 226 16.36 -8.11 -32.17
N GLU A 227 15.45 -8.21 -33.14
CA GLU A 227 15.77 -8.14 -34.56
C GLU A 227 16.42 -6.80 -34.90
N GLU A 228 17.63 -6.82 -35.46
CA GLU A 228 18.50 -5.64 -35.59
C GLU A 228 17.81 -4.44 -36.28
N LYS A 229 17.03 -4.72 -37.34
CA LYS A 229 16.27 -3.71 -38.10
C LYS A 229 15.23 -2.98 -37.24
N LEU A 230 14.71 -3.62 -36.20
CA LEU A 230 13.68 -3.10 -35.32
C LEU A 230 14.26 -2.33 -34.11
N ILE A 231 15.52 -2.58 -33.72
CA ILE A 231 16.11 -2.03 -32.49
C ILE A 231 17.37 -1.18 -32.67
N LEU A 232 17.90 -1.02 -33.89
CA LEU A 232 19.16 -0.30 -34.18
C LEU A 232 20.39 -0.83 -33.40
N ASN A 233 20.37 -2.09 -32.96
CA ASN A 233 21.39 -2.69 -32.09
C ASN A 233 21.71 -1.90 -30.80
N ILE A 234 20.79 -1.03 -30.35
CA ILE A 234 20.93 -0.33 -29.07
C ILE A 234 20.68 -1.37 -27.97
N PRO A 235 21.50 -1.50 -26.92
CA PRO A 235 21.18 -2.35 -25.78
C PRO A 235 20.29 -1.57 -24.80
N VAL A 236 19.01 -1.95 -24.70
CA VAL A 236 18.06 -1.38 -23.71
C VAL A 236 17.31 -2.54 -23.09
N GLU A 237 17.16 -2.56 -21.76
CA GLU A 237 16.28 -3.53 -21.10
C GLU A 237 14.85 -3.35 -21.62
N PRO A 238 14.12 -4.42 -21.99
CA PRO A 238 12.75 -4.31 -22.48
C PRO A 238 11.90 -3.53 -21.47
N VAL A 239 11.13 -2.55 -21.95
CA VAL A 239 10.05 -1.96 -21.15
C VAL A 239 9.01 -3.06 -20.97
N LEU A 240 9.04 -3.71 -19.81
CA LEU A 240 8.14 -4.80 -19.51
C LEU A 240 6.71 -4.28 -19.39
N HIS A 241 5.88 -4.60 -20.39
CA HIS A 241 4.44 -4.40 -20.35
C HIS A 241 3.79 -5.71 -19.92
N PHE A 242 3.36 -5.74 -18.66
CA PHE A 242 2.70 -6.89 -18.08
C PHE A 242 1.32 -7.10 -18.63
N ALA A 243 0.96 -8.36 -18.85
CA ALA A 243 -0.41 -8.74 -19.17
C ALA A 243 -1.38 -8.10 -18.15
N ASN A 244 -2.51 -7.57 -18.62
CA ASN A 244 -3.61 -7.03 -17.80
C ASN A 244 -4.28 -8.16 -16.98
N THR A 245 -3.54 -8.76 -16.06
CA THR A 245 -4.03 -9.77 -15.12
C THR A 245 -4.63 -9.06 -13.92
N THR A 246 -5.95 -9.17 -13.78
CA THR A 246 -6.69 -8.75 -12.59
C THR A 246 -6.99 -9.95 -11.70
N PHE A 247 -7.06 -9.74 -10.40
CA PHE A 247 -7.31 -10.79 -9.41
C PHE A 247 -7.85 -10.22 -8.09
N ALA A 248 -8.47 -11.07 -7.28
CA ALA A 248 -8.71 -10.82 -5.87
C ALA A 248 -8.27 -12.08 -5.10
N LYS A 249 -7.35 -11.94 -4.15
CA LYS A 249 -6.77 -13.05 -3.37
C LYS A 249 -6.71 -12.70 -1.89
N SER A 250 -6.83 -13.73 -1.06
CA SER A 250 -6.55 -13.64 0.37
C SER A 250 -5.37 -14.55 0.76
N TYR A 251 -4.56 -14.09 1.70
CA TYR A 251 -3.36 -14.78 2.20
C TYR A 251 -3.48 -14.99 3.70
N ARG A 252 -3.50 -16.25 4.12
CA ARG A 252 -3.45 -16.61 5.53
C ARG A 252 -2.03 -17.03 5.91
N LEU A 253 -1.38 -16.24 6.76
CA LEU A 253 -0.09 -16.57 7.34
C LEU A 253 -0.27 -17.14 8.74
N LEU A 254 -0.82 -16.35 9.68
CA LEU A 254 -1.25 -16.78 11.03
C LEU A 254 -2.76 -16.55 11.24
N VAL A 255 -3.19 -16.19 12.46
CA VAL A 255 -4.60 -15.98 12.81
C VAL A 255 -5.12 -14.67 12.20
N PHE A 256 -4.35 -13.60 12.37
CA PHE A 256 -4.58 -12.33 11.69
C PHE A 256 -3.41 -12.04 10.75
N THR A 257 -3.70 -11.63 9.52
CA THR A 257 -2.72 -11.19 8.54
C THR A 257 -3.21 -9.89 7.93
N ARG A 258 -2.37 -8.86 7.91
CA ARG A 258 -2.72 -7.53 7.38
C ARG A 258 -1.68 -7.09 6.37
N ILE A 259 -2.09 -6.80 5.14
CA ILE A 259 -1.20 -6.20 4.12
C ILE A 259 -1.21 -4.69 4.32
N LYS A 260 -0.09 -4.12 4.78
CA LYS A 260 0.07 -2.69 5.08
C LYS A 260 0.74 -1.91 3.94
N SER A 261 1.43 -2.61 3.04
CA SER A 261 2.01 -2.01 1.83
C SER A 261 2.09 -3.02 0.68
N ALA A 262 1.90 -2.53 -0.54
CA ALA A 262 2.00 -3.30 -1.77
C ALA A 262 2.56 -2.42 -2.89
N TRP A 263 3.38 -3.00 -3.77
CA TRP A 263 4.02 -2.31 -4.88
C TRP A 263 4.11 -3.24 -6.09
N GLN A 264 3.73 -2.75 -7.28
CA GLN A 264 3.90 -3.50 -8.52
C GLN A 264 5.37 -3.49 -8.92
N THR A 265 5.97 -4.67 -9.08
CA THR A 265 7.38 -4.77 -9.43
C THR A 265 7.60 -4.62 -10.92
N LYS A 266 8.81 -4.23 -11.31
CA LYS A 266 9.25 -4.05 -12.70
C LYS A 266 9.18 -5.30 -13.53
N ASP A 267 9.09 -6.49 -12.91
CA ASP A 267 8.86 -7.81 -13.51
C ASP A 267 7.37 -8.22 -13.54
N GLY A 268 6.47 -7.32 -13.13
CA GLY A 268 5.02 -7.45 -13.27
C GLY A 268 4.35 -8.19 -12.16
N GLY A 269 5.14 -8.76 -11.27
CA GLY A 269 4.68 -9.24 -10.01
C GLY A 269 4.38 -8.10 -9.04
N TYR A 270 4.37 -8.46 -7.77
CA TYR A 270 4.07 -7.55 -6.69
C TYR A 270 4.96 -7.86 -5.50
N ILE A 271 5.41 -6.85 -4.78
CA ILE A 271 5.99 -7.00 -3.46
C ILE A 271 4.98 -6.50 -2.44
N ILE A 272 4.67 -7.31 -1.43
CA ILE A 272 3.74 -6.96 -0.35
C ILE A 272 4.44 -7.07 1.00
N SER A 273 3.97 -6.31 1.97
CA SER A 273 4.45 -6.36 3.35
C SER A 273 3.37 -6.00 4.35
N GLY A 274 3.59 -6.34 5.62
CA GLY A 274 2.69 -6.02 6.71
C GLY A 274 3.00 -6.79 7.98
N MET A 275 1.96 -7.12 8.74
CA MET A 275 2.05 -7.85 10.02
C MET A 275 1.21 -9.13 9.97
N THR A 276 1.56 -10.11 10.80
CA THR A 276 0.72 -11.25 11.08
C THR A 276 0.77 -11.61 12.57
N ASP A 277 -0.38 -11.92 13.15
CA ASP A 277 -0.57 -12.14 14.57
C ASP A 277 -1.09 -13.57 14.80
N PRO A 278 -0.46 -14.37 15.68
CA PRO A 278 -0.99 -15.66 16.09
C PRO A 278 -2.24 -15.54 16.99
N ASN A 279 -2.59 -14.35 17.48
CA ASN A 279 -3.68 -14.05 18.40
C ASN A 279 -3.58 -14.85 19.71
N ILE A 280 -2.38 -14.83 20.30
CA ILE A 280 -2.07 -15.55 21.54
C ILE A 280 -1.52 -14.55 22.55
N VAL A 281 -2.03 -14.62 23.77
CA VAL A 281 -1.61 -13.76 24.87
C VAL A 281 -0.09 -13.90 25.07
N PHE A 282 0.61 -12.77 25.12
CA PHE A 282 2.08 -12.71 25.25
C PHE A 282 2.86 -13.33 24.07
N VAL A 283 2.27 -13.39 22.87
CA VAL A 283 3.04 -13.63 21.63
C VAL A 283 2.81 -12.44 20.71
N PRO A 284 3.85 -11.65 20.41
CA PRO A 284 3.67 -10.45 19.60
C PRO A 284 3.53 -10.81 18.09
N PRO A 285 2.98 -9.89 17.27
CA PRO A 285 2.84 -10.08 15.84
C PRO A 285 4.19 -10.01 15.10
N ASP A 286 4.36 -10.88 14.10
CA ASP A 286 5.52 -10.89 13.21
C ASP A 286 5.31 -9.96 12.00
N GLY A 287 6.35 -9.20 11.64
CA GLY A 287 6.40 -8.49 10.37
C GLY A 287 6.68 -9.44 9.21
N PHE A 288 6.11 -9.21 8.03
CA PHE A 288 6.40 -10.04 6.84
C PHE A 288 6.65 -9.23 5.58
N VAL A 289 7.38 -9.84 4.64
CA VAL A 289 7.56 -9.38 3.27
C VAL A 289 7.44 -10.57 2.31
N ALA A 290 6.68 -10.40 1.23
CA ALA A 290 6.48 -11.44 0.22
C ALA A 290 6.56 -10.87 -1.20
N LYS A 291 7.33 -11.54 -2.06
CA LYS A 291 7.31 -11.32 -3.50
C LYS A 291 6.34 -12.29 -4.15
N LEU A 292 5.53 -11.72 -5.03
CA LEU A 292 4.51 -12.39 -5.79
C LEU A 292 4.83 -12.28 -7.28
N ASN A 293 4.42 -13.27 -8.06
CA ASN A 293 4.43 -13.20 -9.53
C ASN A 293 3.25 -12.35 -10.05
N SER A 294 3.11 -12.20 -11.38
CA SER A 294 2.04 -11.41 -12.01
C SER A 294 0.62 -11.96 -11.78
N SER A 295 0.51 -13.24 -11.45
CA SER A 295 -0.74 -13.89 -11.05
C SER A 295 -0.99 -13.77 -9.53
N ALA A 296 -0.13 -13.07 -8.80
CA ALA A 296 -0.12 -12.95 -7.36
C ALA A 296 0.00 -14.29 -6.63
N ASP A 297 0.81 -15.22 -7.15
CA ASP A 297 1.28 -16.38 -6.38
C ASP A 297 2.60 -16.03 -5.71
N ILE A 298 2.81 -16.51 -4.48
CA ILE A 298 4.03 -16.27 -3.71
C ILE A 298 5.22 -16.94 -4.40
N GLU A 299 6.22 -16.15 -4.77
CA GLU A 299 7.53 -16.62 -5.23
C GLU A 299 8.46 -16.83 -4.04
N TRP A 300 8.46 -15.89 -3.10
CA TRP A 300 9.14 -16.03 -1.81
C TRP A 300 8.45 -15.20 -0.73
N LEU A 301 8.59 -15.63 0.53
CA LEU A 301 8.03 -15.00 1.73
C LEU A 301 9.07 -15.07 2.85
N LYS A 302 9.25 -13.97 3.58
CA LYS A 302 10.15 -13.88 4.73
C LYS A 302 9.45 -13.18 5.88
N PHE A 303 9.71 -13.67 7.10
CA PHE A 303 9.31 -12.99 8.32
C PHE A 303 10.49 -12.19 8.86
N LEU A 304 10.18 -10.97 9.30
CA LEU A 304 11.05 -10.17 10.12
C LEU A 304 10.80 -10.60 11.57
N LYS A 305 11.76 -11.35 12.14
CA LYS A 305 11.69 -11.75 13.55
C LYS A 305 12.68 -10.93 14.36
N THR A 306 12.26 -10.55 15.55
CA THR A 306 13.15 -9.97 16.56
C THR A 306 13.35 -10.95 17.71
N LYS A 307 14.55 -10.94 18.31
CA LYS A 307 14.87 -11.80 19.45
C LYS A 307 14.21 -11.19 20.69
N ASN A 308 13.17 -11.84 21.20
CA ASN A 308 12.42 -11.40 22.38
C ASN A 308 13.32 -11.25 23.62
N TRP A 309 13.05 -10.23 24.44
CA TRP A 309 13.74 -9.97 25.71
C TRP A 309 13.58 -11.12 26.72
N PRO A 310 14.68 -11.66 27.29
CA PRO A 310 14.63 -12.76 28.26
C PRO A 310 14.52 -12.34 29.73
N GLY A 311 14.28 -11.07 30.05
CA GLY A 311 14.30 -10.60 31.44
C GLY A 311 13.06 -10.93 32.26
N ASN A 312 13.25 -10.93 33.58
CA ASN A 312 12.35 -11.42 34.64
C ASN A 312 11.02 -10.64 34.86
N THR A 313 10.54 -9.86 33.90
CA THR A 313 9.21 -9.22 34.00
C THR A 313 8.22 -9.94 33.09
N PRO A 314 7.27 -10.73 33.63
CA PRO A 314 6.36 -11.58 32.85
C PRO A 314 5.34 -10.83 31.97
N LEU A 315 5.42 -9.51 31.80
CA LEU A 315 4.27 -8.67 31.41
C LEU A 315 4.38 -7.91 30.07
N SER A 316 5.42 -8.12 29.26
CA SER A 316 5.37 -7.70 27.84
C SER A 316 6.51 -8.32 27.04
N PRO A 317 6.26 -9.37 26.23
CA PRO A 317 7.16 -9.68 25.13
C PRO A 317 7.05 -8.55 24.13
N THR A 318 8.05 -7.67 24.13
CA THR A 318 8.16 -6.62 23.14
C THR A 318 8.63 -7.28 21.84
N GLY A 319 7.75 -7.33 20.83
CA GLY A 319 8.06 -7.86 19.51
C GLY A 319 7.04 -7.42 18.48
N ASP A 320 6.42 -6.24 18.68
CA ASP A 320 5.49 -5.67 17.71
C ASP A 320 6.26 -5.26 16.45
N GLU A 321 6.43 -6.22 15.53
CA GLU A 321 7.03 -6.00 14.23
C GLU A 321 5.96 -5.71 13.19
N ASP A 322 6.00 -4.50 12.65
CA ASP A 322 5.06 -4.06 11.62
C ASP A 322 5.81 -3.45 10.44
N VAL A 323 5.79 -4.13 9.29
CA VAL A 323 6.38 -3.62 8.05
C VAL A 323 5.37 -2.71 7.36
N GLN A 324 5.55 -1.40 7.53
CA GLN A 324 4.56 -0.38 7.22
C GLN A 324 4.62 0.13 5.77
N SER A 325 5.81 0.12 5.15
CA SER A 325 5.97 0.56 3.76
C SER A 325 7.05 -0.26 3.06
N ILE A 326 6.83 -0.57 1.79
CA ILE A 326 7.81 -1.22 0.91
C ILE A 326 7.74 -0.63 -0.49
N ILE A 327 8.91 -0.41 -1.10
CA ILE A 327 9.04 0.04 -2.49
C ILE A 327 10.08 -0.82 -3.21
N GLU A 328 9.93 -0.97 -4.52
CA GLU A 328 11.01 -1.45 -5.39
C GLU A 328 11.91 -0.27 -5.79
N LEU A 329 13.22 -0.49 -5.76
CA LEU A 329 14.20 0.54 -6.10
C LEU A 329 14.49 0.58 -7.61
N LYS A 330 14.86 1.75 -8.15
CA LYS A 330 15.26 1.95 -9.55
C LYS A 330 16.39 1.02 -9.98
N ASN A 331 17.35 0.73 -9.09
CA ASN A 331 18.47 -0.18 -9.36
C ASN A 331 18.17 -1.66 -9.02
N GLY A 332 16.92 -1.99 -8.71
CA GLY A 332 16.47 -3.33 -8.35
C GLY A 332 16.59 -3.63 -6.85
N GLY A 333 15.93 -4.70 -6.43
CA GLY A 333 15.74 -5.00 -5.00
C GLY A 333 14.69 -4.11 -4.36
N TYR A 334 14.63 -4.13 -3.03
CA TYR A 334 13.53 -3.54 -2.27
C TYR A 334 14.05 -2.72 -1.09
N LEU A 335 13.30 -1.69 -0.72
CA LEU A 335 13.51 -0.94 0.51
C LEU A 335 12.21 -0.98 1.31
N MET A 336 12.31 -1.35 2.58
CA MET A 336 11.17 -1.35 3.49
C MET A 336 11.47 -0.58 4.77
N VAL A 337 10.41 -0.03 5.37
CA VAL A 337 10.43 0.57 6.70
C VAL A 337 9.52 -0.22 7.63
N SER A 338 9.99 -0.45 8.85
CA SER A 338 9.29 -1.23 9.87
C SER A 338 9.26 -0.47 11.19
N LYS A 339 8.13 -0.55 11.89
CA LYS A 339 8.05 -0.25 13.32
C LYS A 339 8.46 -1.51 14.08
N VAL A 340 9.39 -1.34 15.01
CA VAL A 340 9.94 -2.44 15.79
C VAL A 340 9.93 -2.06 17.27
N GLY A 341 9.05 -2.68 18.03
CA GLY A 341 8.90 -2.40 19.47
C GLY A 341 10.02 -2.99 20.32
N GLY A 342 10.50 -4.20 19.99
CA GLY A 342 11.26 -5.01 20.96
C GLY A 342 12.59 -5.60 20.52
N PHE A 343 13.12 -5.24 19.35
CA PHE A 343 14.46 -5.67 18.97
C PHE A 343 15.52 -5.07 19.90
N ILE A 344 16.05 -5.86 20.82
CA ILE A 344 17.09 -5.48 21.78
C ILE A 344 18.27 -6.43 21.59
N THR A 345 19.46 -5.88 21.30
CA THR A 345 20.71 -6.63 21.18
C THR A 345 21.23 -7.05 22.55
N GLU A 346 22.00 -8.15 22.65
CA GLU A 346 22.61 -8.59 23.92
C GLU A 346 23.44 -7.50 24.62
N LYS A 347 23.98 -6.56 23.85
CA LYS A 347 24.68 -5.38 24.38
C LYS A 347 23.72 -4.39 25.04
N GLU A 348 22.57 -4.11 24.42
CA GLU A 348 21.52 -3.24 24.97
C GLU A 348 20.88 -3.83 26.23
N ILE A 349 20.85 -5.17 26.36
CA ILE A 349 20.41 -5.87 27.59
C ILE A 349 21.24 -5.50 28.82
N MET A 350 22.54 -5.27 28.62
CA MET A 350 23.50 -5.06 29.71
C MET A 350 23.67 -3.57 30.07
N THR A 351 22.95 -2.68 29.40
CA THR A 351 22.98 -1.23 29.63
C THR A 351 21.63 -0.75 30.15
N ALA A 352 21.61 0.25 31.04
CA ALA A 352 20.36 0.85 31.52
C ALA A 352 19.61 1.67 30.44
N ASP A 353 20.16 1.77 29.23
CA ASP A 353 19.66 2.55 28.11
C ASP A 353 18.93 1.65 27.08
N LEU A 354 17.77 1.13 27.47
CA LEU A 354 16.92 0.35 26.56
C LEU A 354 16.22 1.29 25.57
N GLU A 355 16.64 1.26 24.31
CA GLU A 355 15.90 1.89 23.21
C GLU A 355 14.62 1.08 22.94
N LEU A 356 13.45 1.60 23.28
CA LEU A 356 12.15 1.07 22.87
C LEU A 356 11.62 1.87 21.68
N ASP A 357 10.74 1.27 20.87
CA ASP A 357 10.13 1.89 19.69
C ASP A 357 11.12 2.43 18.65
N LYS A 358 11.41 1.60 17.64
CA LYS A 358 12.38 1.90 16.59
C LYS A 358 11.72 1.99 15.22
N ILE A 359 12.20 2.92 14.42
CA ILE A 359 11.99 2.92 12.98
C ILE A 359 13.20 2.29 12.33
N MET A 360 12.94 1.23 11.55
CA MET A 360 13.98 0.40 10.97
C MET A 360 13.83 0.34 9.45
N PHE A 361 14.89 0.71 8.75
CA PHE A 361 15.01 0.59 7.31
C PHE A 361 15.78 -0.68 6.96
N THR A 362 15.23 -1.46 6.03
CA THR A 362 15.90 -2.67 5.52
C THR A 362 15.96 -2.62 4.01
N LYS A 363 17.17 -2.76 3.46
CA LYS A 363 17.38 -2.94 2.03
C LYS A 363 17.56 -4.41 1.72
N LEU A 364 16.82 -4.89 0.73
CA LEU A 364 16.83 -6.26 0.25
C LEU A 364 17.30 -6.33 -1.21
N ASP A 365 17.95 -7.42 -1.59
CA ASP A 365 18.14 -7.77 -3.00
C ASP A 365 16.82 -8.27 -3.64
N LYS A 366 16.84 -8.55 -4.94
CA LYS A 366 15.68 -9.08 -5.70
C LYS A 366 15.15 -10.43 -5.20
N ASN A 367 15.97 -11.20 -4.49
CA ASN A 367 15.63 -12.49 -3.89
C ASN A 367 15.21 -12.33 -2.41
N GLY A 368 15.02 -11.08 -1.96
CA GLY A 368 14.66 -10.74 -0.59
C GLY A 368 15.80 -10.90 0.42
N ASN A 369 17.05 -11.10 0.01
CA ASN A 369 18.17 -11.22 0.95
C ASN A 369 18.54 -9.85 1.48
N MET A 370 18.75 -9.74 2.79
CA MET A 370 19.13 -8.48 3.42
C MET A 370 20.52 -8.04 2.96
N LEU A 371 20.62 -6.82 2.45
CA LEU A 371 21.87 -6.17 2.08
C LEU A 371 22.39 -5.31 3.24
N TRP A 372 21.50 -4.52 3.84
CA TRP A 372 21.80 -3.76 5.05
C TRP A 372 20.51 -3.42 5.80
N ASN A 373 20.69 -3.08 7.08
CA ASN A 373 19.63 -2.63 7.95
C ASN A 373 20.14 -1.52 8.88
N LYS A 374 19.33 -0.47 9.04
CA LYS A 374 19.62 0.69 9.87
C LYS A 374 18.36 1.12 10.60
N SER A 375 18.50 1.55 11.85
CA SER A 375 17.38 2.06 12.64
C SER A 375 17.72 3.35 13.36
N PHE A 376 16.69 4.05 13.82
CA PHE A 376 16.81 5.07 14.84
C PHE A 376 15.62 4.95 15.81
N THR A 377 15.83 5.45 17.03
CA THR A 377 14.84 5.41 18.11
C THR A 377 13.88 6.57 17.93
N ALA A 378 12.60 6.25 17.74
CA ALA A 378 11.55 7.22 17.47
C ALA A 378 10.18 6.55 17.57
N PHE A 379 9.24 7.24 18.20
CA PHE A 379 7.85 6.83 18.14
C PHE A 379 7.18 7.45 16.91
N VAL A 380 6.68 6.58 16.03
CA VAL A 380 5.85 6.94 14.87
C VAL A 380 4.59 6.08 14.94
N GLU A 381 3.42 6.73 14.90
CA GLU A 381 2.13 6.04 14.94
C GLU A 381 1.85 5.31 13.61
N ASP A 382 2.13 5.96 12.49
CA ASP A 382 1.88 5.45 11.14
C ASP A 382 3.02 5.83 10.19
N ALA A 383 3.63 4.84 9.54
CA ALA A 383 4.69 5.04 8.56
C ALA A 383 4.32 4.50 7.17
N ARG A 384 3.02 4.26 6.90
CA ARG A 384 2.55 3.86 5.57
C ARG A 384 2.82 4.97 4.56
N ASN A 385 3.21 4.58 3.35
CA ASN A 385 3.52 5.50 2.23
C ASN A 385 4.64 6.53 2.51
N SER A 386 5.43 6.36 3.56
CA SER A 386 6.45 7.32 4.02
C SER A 386 7.76 7.35 3.21
N LEU A 387 7.92 6.47 2.21
CA LEU A 387 9.17 6.30 1.45
C LEU A 387 9.04 6.88 0.04
N ILE A 388 10.03 7.68 -0.37
CA ILE A 388 10.15 8.21 -1.72
C ILE A 388 11.58 7.99 -2.21
N GLU A 389 11.78 7.21 -3.27
CA GLU A 389 13.10 7.08 -3.89
C GLU A 389 13.48 8.38 -4.63
N THR A 390 14.71 8.84 -4.45
CA THR A 390 15.22 10.07 -5.06
C THR A 390 15.98 9.80 -6.36
N ASP A 391 16.29 10.84 -7.14
CA ASP A 391 16.93 10.67 -8.46
C ASP A 391 18.40 10.27 -8.38
N ASP A 392 19.05 10.56 -7.26
CA ASP A 392 20.41 10.13 -6.92
C ASP A 392 20.48 8.67 -6.41
N ASN A 393 19.38 7.91 -6.49
CA ASN A 393 19.21 6.56 -5.94
C ASN A 393 19.29 6.48 -4.40
N GLY A 394 19.18 7.61 -3.70
CA GLY A 394 18.86 7.65 -2.28
C GLY A 394 17.36 7.51 -2.02
N PHE A 395 16.92 7.87 -0.82
CA PHE A 395 15.50 7.91 -0.48
C PHE A 395 15.18 8.97 0.58
N LEU A 396 13.95 9.47 0.52
CA LEU A 396 13.33 10.22 1.61
C LEU A 396 12.50 9.28 2.48
N PHE A 397 12.53 9.55 3.78
CA PHE A 397 11.55 9.08 4.75
C PHE A 397 10.86 10.31 5.37
N TYR A 398 9.55 10.29 5.49
CA TYR A 398 8.82 11.36 6.17
C TYR A 398 7.73 10.77 7.08
N ALA A 399 7.64 11.29 8.31
CA ALA A 399 6.63 10.89 9.27
C ALA A 399 6.49 11.93 10.40
N PRO A 400 5.33 12.00 11.06
CA PRO A 400 5.22 12.63 12.37
C PRO A 400 6.03 11.82 13.38
N VAL A 401 7.06 12.43 13.97
CA VAL A 401 7.99 11.74 14.88
C VAL A 401 7.93 12.35 16.28
N VAL A 402 7.47 11.57 17.25
CA VAL A 402 7.53 11.89 18.69
C VAL A 402 8.89 11.47 19.24
N ASP A 403 9.58 12.39 19.92
CA ASP A 403 10.98 12.20 20.37
C ASP A 403 11.05 11.89 21.87
N PRO A 404 11.18 10.62 22.31
CA PRO A 404 10.91 10.19 23.68
C PRO A 404 11.85 10.75 24.77
N SER A 405 12.84 11.60 24.44
CA SER A 405 13.76 12.20 25.42
C SER A 405 14.22 13.62 24.99
N PRO A 406 13.37 14.66 25.15
CA PRO A 406 13.67 16.04 24.72
C PRO A 406 14.82 16.68 25.52
N ASP A 407 14.93 16.34 26.80
CA ASP A 407 15.89 16.94 27.75
C ASP A 407 17.36 16.74 27.33
N ASN A 408 17.69 15.59 26.76
CA ASN A 408 19.05 15.25 26.37
C ASN A 408 19.52 15.94 25.08
N ARG A 409 18.64 16.67 24.38
CA ARG A 409 18.92 17.39 23.13
C ARG A 409 18.61 18.89 23.18
N GLY A 410 18.27 19.41 24.35
CA GLY A 410 18.01 20.85 24.57
C GLY A 410 16.62 21.31 24.13
N GLU A 411 15.65 20.40 24.06
CA GLU A 411 14.24 20.73 23.81
C GLU A 411 13.45 20.81 25.13
N ASP A 412 12.39 21.61 25.15
CA ASP A 412 11.61 21.94 26.35
C ASP A 412 10.78 20.72 26.83
N PRO A 413 10.97 20.23 28.07
CA PRO A 413 10.20 19.11 28.63
C PRO A 413 8.70 19.38 28.79
N ASP A 414 8.25 20.64 28.83
CA ASP A 414 6.82 20.98 28.97
C ASP A 414 6.02 20.66 27.69
N VAL A 415 6.70 20.31 26.59
CA VAL A 415 6.12 19.76 25.36
C VAL A 415 5.47 18.39 25.60
N TYR A 416 5.85 17.65 26.65
CA TYR A 416 5.42 16.27 26.84
C TYR A 416 4.15 16.06 27.66
N GLN A 417 3.77 16.99 28.53
CA GLN A 417 2.65 16.76 29.46
C GLN A 417 1.29 17.25 28.92
N ASP A 418 1.28 18.07 27.86
CA ASP A 418 0.04 18.65 27.30
C ASP A 418 -0.15 18.50 25.77
N LEU A 419 0.69 17.76 25.03
CA LEU A 419 0.62 17.76 23.56
C LEU A 419 -0.01 16.52 22.93
N PRO A 420 -1.11 16.68 22.17
CA PRO A 420 -1.55 15.70 21.20
C PRO A 420 -0.85 15.75 19.82
N TYR A 421 0.37 16.30 19.68
CA TYR A 421 0.90 16.67 18.35
C TYR A 421 2.39 16.34 18.14
N ALA A 422 2.69 15.40 17.23
CA ALA A 422 4.03 15.13 16.73
C ALA A 422 4.38 16.09 15.59
N SER A 423 5.63 16.58 15.52
CA SER A 423 6.08 17.40 14.38
C SER A 423 6.45 16.53 13.18
N LEU A 424 6.14 17.02 11.97
CA LEU A 424 6.51 16.34 10.73
C LEU A 424 8.01 16.49 10.47
N LYS A 425 8.69 15.35 10.37
CA LYS A 425 10.13 15.29 10.08
C LYS A 425 10.36 14.62 8.74
N VAL A 426 11.33 15.15 7.98
CA VAL A 426 11.74 14.62 6.68
C VAL A 426 13.23 14.31 6.74
N PHE A 427 13.59 13.12 6.30
CA PHE A 427 14.92 12.57 6.37
C PHE A 427 15.37 12.19 4.97
N LYS A 428 16.56 12.62 4.56
CA LYS A 428 17.20 12.19 3.32
C LYS A 428 18.34 11.26 3.62
N PHE A 429 18.33 10.13 2.94
CA PHE A 429 19.38 9.14 2.98
C PHE A 429 20.00 8.94 1.60
N ASP A 430 21.27 8.57 1.59
CA ASP A 430 21.97 8.10 0.40
C ASP A 430 21.55 6.65 0.02
N LYS A 431 22.09 6.16 -1.09
CA LYS A 431 21.83 4.80 -1.61
C LYS A 431 22.25 3.65 -0.66
N ASP A 432 23.15 3.95 0.28
CA ASP A 432 23.70 3.02 1.28
C ASP A 432 23.03 3.22 2.65
N GLY A 433 21.99 4.06 2.72
CA GLY A 433 21.21 4.36 3.92
C GLY A 433 21.92 5.26 4.92
N ASN A 434 22.96 6.01 4.55
CA ASN A 434 23.55 7.01 5.44
C ASN A 434 22.70 8.28 5.42
N LEU A 435 22.49 8.89 6.58
CA LEU A 435 21.75 10.15 6.68
C LEU A 435 22.57 11.27 6.03
N GLU A 436 21.99 11.97 5.07
CA GLU A 436 22.57 13.17 4.45
C GLU A 436 22.09 14.42 5.17
N TRP A 437 20.78 14.54 5.40
CA TRP A 437 20.18 15.59 6.19
C TRP A 437 18.84 15.12 6.78
N ALA A 438 18.43 15.75 7.89
CA ALA A 438 17.07 15.66 8.41
C ALA A 438 16.55 17.07 8.71
N LYS A 439 15.26 17.28 8.50
CA LYS A 439 14.58 18.57 8.66
C LYS A 439 13.30 18.39 9.49
N ASN A 440 13.07 19.30 10.41
CA ASN A 440 11.87 19.41 11.23
C ASN A 440 11.01 20.57 10.69
N ILE A 441 9.76 20.29 10.34
CA ILE A 441 8.81 21.31 9.89
C ILE A 441 7.93 21.67 11.09
N LYS A 442 8.37 22.64 11.90
CA LYS A 442 7.84 22.91 13.25
C LYS A 442 6.34 23.08 13.34
N ASN A 443 5.75 23.73 12.34
CA ASN A 443 4.33 24.04 12.35
C ASN A 443 3.48 22.85 11.89
N PHE A 444 4.03 21.88 11.15
CA PHE A 444 3.27 20.71 10.72
C PHE A 444 3.09 19.74 11.87
N ILE A 445 1.85 19.55 12.27
CA ILE A 445 1.47 18.70 13.39
C ILE A 445 0.51 17.62 12.94
N SER A 446 0.70 16.41 13.44
CA SER A 446 -0.25 15.33 13.23
C SER A 446 -0.19 14.29 14.33
N ARG A 447 -1.29 13.57 14.52
CA ARG A 447 -1.31 12.33 15.31
C ARG A 447 -0.93 11.13 14.44
N LYS A 448 -1.58 11.00 13.28
CA LYS A 448 -1.30 9.96 12.27
C LYS A 448 -0.62 10.55 11.04
N ASN A 449 -0.17 9.73 10.08
CA ASN A 449 0.43 10.24 8.85
C ASN A 449 -0.63 10.78 7.87
N ASP A 450 -1.30 11.86 8.28
CA ASP A 450 -2.30 12.58 7.49
C ASP A 450 -1.62 13.66 6.61
N SER A 451 -0.35 13.45 6.30
CA SER A 451 0.46 14.31 5.45
C SER A 451 0.86 13.56 4.19
N TYR A 452 0.74 14.21 3.04
CA TYR A 452 1.04 13.61 1.74
C TYR A 452 2.17 14.39 1.11
N LEU A 453 3.30 13.72 0.88
CA LEU A 453 4.47 14.27 0.20
C LEU A 453 4.61 13.59 -1.16
N ILE A 454 4.70 14.37 -2.22
CA ILE A 454 4.93 13.89 -3.58
C ILE A 454 6.17 14.54 -4.17
N LYS A 455 6.87 13.80 -5.02
CA LYS A 455 7.90 14.37 -5.89
C LYS A 455 7.22 15.13 -7.02
N SER A 456 7.69 16.35 -7.30
CA SER A 456 7.16 17.16 -8.38
C SER A 456 7.86 16.88 -9.72
N THR A 457 7.09 16.78 -10.80
CA THR A 457 7.58 16.64 -12.19
C THR A 457 8.32 17.88 -12.68
N ASN A 458 8.07 19.05 -12.09
CA ASN A 458 8.77 20.30 -12.39
C ASN A 458 9.96 20.59 -11.44
N GLY A 459 10.38 19.60 -10.64
CA GLY A 459 11.50 19.71 -9.71
C GLY A 459 11.06 19.93 -8.25
N GLY A 460 11.83 19.36 -7.32
CA GLY A 460 11.55 19.41 -5.89
C GLY A 460 10.35 18.57 -5.45
N TYR A 461 9.64 19.03 -4.42
CA TYR A 461 8.61 18.26 -3.72
C TYR A 461 7.41 19.12 -3.34
N ALA A 462 6.21 18.55 -3.37
CA ALA A 462 5.01 19.20 -2.88
C ALA A 462 4.40 18.39 -1.74
N MET A 463 3.84 19.08 -0.75
CA MET A 463 3.32 18.47 0.47
C MET A 463 1.98 19.08 0.86
N VAL A 464 1.08 18.29 1.42
CA VAL A 464 -0.11 18.78 2.11
C VAL A 464 -0.21 18.13 3.49
N GLY A 465 -0.71 18.86 4.49
CA GLY A 465 -0.86 18.39 5.86
C GLY A 465 -1.33 19.51 6.79
N ASN A 466 -1.55 19.22 8.08
CA ASN A 466 -2.07 20.21 9.04
C ASN A 466 -0.93 21.02 9.68
N VAL A 467 -1.09 22.35 9.70
CA VAL A 467 -0.20 23.29 10.38
C VAL A 467 -0.87 23.91 11.60
N TRP A 468 -0.15 24.00 12.72
CA TRP A 468 -0.57 24.75 13.91
C TRP A 468 -0.36 26.25 13.70
N VAL A 469 -1.35 27.05 14.10
CA VAL A 469 -1.28 28.52 14.04
C VAL A 469 -1.39 29.10 15.45
N LYS A 470 -0.31 29.75 15.90
CA LYS A 470 -0.15 30.22 17.29
C LYS A 470 -0.88 31.53 17.60
N ASP A 471 -1.23 32.31 16.58
CA ASP A 471 -1.66 33.72 16.74
C ASP A 471 -3.19 33.95 16.72
N ILE A 472 -4.01 32.91 16.83
CA ILE A 472 -5.45 33.08 17.02
C ILE A 472 -5.69 33.44 18.50
N PRO A 473 -6.28 34.61 18.83
CA PRO A 473 -6.63 34.95 20.21
C PRO A 473 -7.52 33.84 20.76
N GLN A 474 -6.99 33.07 21.71
CA GLN A 474 -7.73 31.97 22.35
C GLN A 474 -8.94 32.59 23.06
N PRO A 475 -10.18 32.37 22.58
CA PRO A 475 -11.33 32.72 23.38
C PRO A 475 -11.35 31.80 24.60
N VAL A 476 -11.86 32.31 25.71
CA VAL A 476 -12.05 31.57 26.96
C VAL A 476 -12.67 30.19 26.64
N ASP A 477 -11.92 29.13 26.91
CA ASP A 477 -12.26 27.70 26.85
C ASP A 477 -13.72 27.38 26.41
N PHE A 478 -13.93 27.31 25.09
CA PHE A 478 -15.21 26.90 24.50
C PHE A 478 -14.98 25.75 23.51
N SER A 479 -15.61 24.62 23.80
CA SER A 479 -15.60 23.35 23.07
C SER A 479 -16.38 23.35 21.74
N PHE A 480 -16.28 24.43 20.95
CA PHE A 480 -17.00 24.59 19.67
C PHE A 480 -16.19 24.22 18.41
N GLY A 481 -15.08 23.48 18.54
CA GLY A 481 -14.37 22.94 17.37
C GLY A 481 -13.60 23.96 16.53
N ILE A 482 -13.29 25.14 17.09
CA ILE A 482 -12.34 26.08 16.48
C ILE A 482 -10.96 25.41 16.55
N SER A 483 -10.52 24.84 15.42
CA SER A 483 -9.25 24.13 15.37
C SER A 483 -8.09 25.12 15.44
N SER A 484 -7.14 24.87 16.34
CA SER A 484 -5.84 25.54 16.40
C SER A 484 -4.89 25.10 15.28
N SER A 485 -5.41 24.44 14.24
CA SER A 485 -4.66 24.00 13.06
C SER A 485 -5.43 24.19 11.75
N TYR A 486 -4.72 24.55 10.68
CA TYR A 486 -5.24 24.62 9.32
C TYR A 486 -4.49 23.64 8.42
N PRO A 487 -5.13 23.02 7.43
CA PRO A 487 -4.41 22.35 6.37
C PRO A 487 -3.60 23.36 5.57
N ALA A 488 -2.45 22.93 5.05
CA ALA A 488 -1.58 23.74 4.21
C ALA A 488 -1.00 22.91 3.08
N ILE A 489 -0.91 23.53 1.90
CA ILE A 489 -0.15 23.02 0.76
C ILE A 489 1.19 23.76 0.68
N VAL A 490 2.27 23.03 0.44
CA VAL A 490 3.64 23.52 0.52
C VAL A 490 4.44 22.99 -0.65
N LYS A 491 5.28 23.86 -1.23
CA LYS A 491 6.24 23.48 -2.26
C LYS A 491 7.66 23.71 -1.75
N PHE A 492 8.51 22.73 -2.06
CA PHE A 492 9.93 22.74 -1.79
C PHE A 492 10.75 22.55 -3.06
N ASP A 493 11.98 23.06 -3.06
CA ASP A 493 12.99 22.76 -4.08
C ASP A 493 13.56 21.33 -3.92
N GLU A 494 14.50 20.95 -4.78
CA GLU A 494 15.17 19.63 -4.73
C GLU A 494 15.98 19.38 -3.45
N ASN A 495 16.44 20.44 -2.79
CA ASN A 495 17.16 20.39 -1.52
C ASN A 495 16.21 20.50 -0.32
N PHE A 496 14.90 20.46 -0.56
CA PHE A 496 13.86 20.57 0.46
C PHE A 496 13.82 21.94 1.17
N ASN A 497 14.20 23.01 0.48
CA ASN A 497 14.02 24.39 0.95
C ASN A 497 12.65 24.91 0.53
N LEU A 498 12.02 25.72 1.38
CA LEU A 498 10.69 26.28 1.14
C LEU A 498 10.70 27.19 -0.11
N GLU A 499 9.84 26.91 -1.08
CA GLU A 499 9.57 27.81 -2.21
C GLU A 499 8.33 28.67 -1.92
N TRP A 500 7.23 28.03 -1.52
CA TRP A 500 6.01 28.69 -1.09
C TRP A 500 5.18 27.77 -0.19
N ALA A 501 4.34 28.36 0.66
CA ALA A 501 3.35 27.64 1.46
C ALA A 501 2.05 28.43 1.53
N LYS A 502 0.93 27.72 1.49
CA LYS A 502 -0.41 28.29 1.48
C LYS A 502 -1.31 27.57 2.47
N SER A 503 -2.01 28.29 3.31
CA SER A 503 -3.04 27.74 4.20
C SER A 503 -4.31 27.42 3.43
N LEU A 504 -5.15 26.54 3.98
CA LEU A 504 -6.44 26.16 3.46
C LEU A 504 -7.49 26.40 4.56
N GLU A 505 -8.14 27.56 4.48
CA GLU A 505 -8.99 28.09 5.55
C GLU A 505 -10.41 28.33 5.03
N SER A 506 -11.41 28.27 5.91
CA SER A 506 -12.73 28.78 5.57
C SER A 506 -12.69 30.29 5.33
N ILE A 507 -13.66 30.81 4.58
CA ILE A 507 -13.98 32.24 4.65
C ILE A 507 -14.17 32.67 6.12
N PRO A 508 -13.75 33.89 6.49
CA PRO A 508 -13.88 34.36 7.86
C PRO A 508 -15.34 34.37 8.31
N LEU A 509 -15.59 33.86 9.52
CA LEU A 509 -16.90 33.92 10.18
C LEU A 509 -16.84 34.93 11.30
N SER A 510 -17.81 35.83 11.34
CA SER A 510 -17.98 36.74 12.48
C SER A 510 -18.75 36.03 13.58
N LEU A 511 -18.06 35.68 14.65
CA LEU A 511 -18.63 35.01 15.83
C LEU A 511 -18.71 36.01 16.99
N SER A 512 -19.89 36.15 17.60
CA SER A 512 -20.03 36.96 18.82
C SER A 512 -19.55 36.16 20.02
N MET A 513 -18.40 36.56 20.60
CA MET A 513 -17.77 35.83 21.71
C MET A 513 -17.73 36.67 22.99
N PRO A 514 -17.97 36.07 24.17
CA PRO A 514 -17.83 36.76 25.44
C PRO A 514 -16.35 36.93 25.80
N ILE A 515 -15.90 38.17 25.91
CA ILE A 515 -14.55 38.53 26.34
C ILE A 515 -14.61 39.03 27.79
N LYS A 516 -13.77 38.43 28.65
CA LYS A 516 -13.64 38.82 30.05
C LYS A 516 -12.86 40.14 30.16
N LYS A 517 -13.44 41.14 30.80
CA LYS A 517 -12.82 42.44 31.10
C LYS A 517 -11.94 42.37 32.34
N SER A 518 -11.12 43.39 32.54
CA SER A 518 -10.26 43.55 33.72
C SER A 518 -11.02 43.64 35.05
N ASP A 519 -12.33 43.91 35.02
CA ASP A 519 -13.23 43.98 36.17
C ASP A 519 -14.03 42.67 36.39
N ASP A 520 -13.61 41.58 35.75
CA ASP A 520 -14.27 40.27 35.72
C ASP A 520 -15.66 40.23 35.06
N SER A 521 -16.15 41.33 34.46
CA SER A 521 -17.37 41.33 33.65
C SER A 521 -17.13 40.78 32.23
N PHE A 522 -18.18 40.40 31.50
CA PHE A 522 -18.10 39.91 30.12
C PHE A 522 -18.75 40.89 29.14
N GLU A 523 -18.13 41.08 27.97
CA GLU A 523 -18.73 41.78 26.83
C GLU A 523 -18.74 40.87 25.61
N LEU A 524 -19.85 40.84 24.87
CA LEU A 524 -19.90 40.18 23.57
C LEU A 524 -19.20 41.07 22.53
N GLN A 525 -18.13 40.57 21.95
CA GLN A 525 -17.47 41.22 20.81
C GLN A 525 -17.48 40.29 19.60
N PRO A 526 -17.68 40.83 18.38
CA PRO A 526 -17.47 40.06 17.17
C PRO A 526 -15.98 39.76 17.04
N ILE A 527 -15.64 38.49 16.96
CA ILE A 527 -14.32 37.99 16.59
C ILE A 527 -14.45 37.41 15.18
N GLU A 528 -13.61 37.86 14.25
CA GLU A 528 -13.45 37.19 12.98
C GLU A 528 -12.56 35.96 13.19
N GLY A 529 -13.14 34.78 13.00
CA GLY A 529 -12.44 33.50 13.09
C GLY A 529 -12.40 32.81 11.74
N HIS A 530 -11.27 32.19 11.43
CA HIS A 530 -11.16 31.24 10.33
C HIS A 530 -11.27 29.82 10.88
N MET A 531 -11.85 28.91 10.10
CA MET A 531 -11.94 27.49 10.43
C MET A 531 -11.12 26.67 9.46
N LYS A 532 -10.82 25.42 9.84
CA LYS A 532 -10.25 24.42 8.94
C LYS A 532 -11.17 24.21 7.73
N ALA A 533 -10.63 24.34 6.52
CA ALA A 533 -11.41 24.18 5.29
C ALA A 533 -11.83 22.72 5.03
N THR A 534 -10.96 21.75 5.31
CA THR A 534 -11.16 20.33 5.00
C THR A 534 -10.20 19.44 5.80
N ASN A 535 -10.48 18.16 6.03
CA ASN A 535 -9.45 17.20 6.44
C ASN A 535 -8.76 16.65 5.18
N VAL A 536 -7.42 16.67 5.10
CA VAL A 536 -6.74 16.28 3.86
C VAL A 536 -6.67 14.75 3.69
N GLU A 537 -7.08 14.27 2.52
CA GLU A 537 -7.16 12.84 2.16
C GLU A 537 -6.21 12.46 1.02
N GLY A 538 -5.57 13.46 0.39
CA GLY A 538 -4.59 13.20 -0.64
C GLY A 538 -4.06 14.44 -1.35
N LEU A 539 -2.92 14.27 -2.00
CA LEU A 539 -2.26 15.25 -2.86
C LEU A 539 -1.79 14.58 -4.14
N ILE A 540 -2.14 15.16 -5.29
CA ILE A 540 -1.63 14.75 -6.60
C ILE A 540 -1.18 15.97 -7.38
N GLN A 541 -0.18 15.79 -8.23
CA GLN A 541 0.22 16.80 -9.21
C GLN A 541 -0.61 16.63 -10.48
N THR A 542 -1.10 17.74 -11.03
CA THR A 542 -1.93 17.76 -12.24
C THR A 542 -1.08 17.98 -13.50
N LYS A 543 -1.64 17.65 -14.68
CA LYS A 543 -0.95 17.76 -15.99
C LYS A 543 -0.36 19.14 -16.31
N ASP A 544 -0.99 20.19 -15.80
CA ASP A 544 -0.56 21.58 -15.95
C ASP A 544 0.56 21.98 -14.96
N ASN A 545 1.13 21.00 -14.25
CA ASN A 545 2.09 21.15 -13.15
C ASN A 545 1.54 21.84 -11.89
N GLY A 546 0.23 22.05 -11.82
CA GLY A 546 -0.47 22.44 -10.61
C GLY A 546 -0.65 21.28 -9.64
N TYR A 547 -1.50 21.48 -8.63
CA TYR A 547 -1.75 20.50 -7.58
C TYR A 547 -3.23 20.38 -7.28
N LEU A 548 -3.70 19.16 -7.03
CA LEU A 548 -5.05 18.91 -6.55
C LEU A 548 -4.97 18.28 -5.17
N VAL A 549 -5.59 18.95 -4.19
CA VAL A 549 -5.81 18.44 -2.85
C VAL A 549 -7.22 17.91 -2.77
N LEU A 550 -7.37 16.68 -2.29
CA LEU A 550 -8.67 16.12 -1.94
C LEU A 550 -8.79 16.15 -0.41
N GLY A 551 -9.95 16.56 0.08
CA GLY A 551 -10.22 16.51 1.50
C GLY A 551 -11.64 16.14 1.85
N SER A 552 -11.86 15.69 3.07
CA SER A 552 -13.15 15.30 3.65
C SER A 552 -13.72 16.38 4.58
N ARG A 553 -14.93 16.11 5.06
CA ARG A 553 -15.81 16.98 5.83
C ARG A 553 -15.18 17.57 7.11
N VAL A 554 -15.56 18.79 7.49
CA VAL A 554 -15.22 19.44 8.78
C VAL A 554 -16.51 19.86 9.48
N LEU A 555 -16.53 19.83 10.82
CA LEU A 555 -17.66 20.27 11.65
C LEU A 555 -18.09 21.72 11.28
N GLY A 556 -19.20 21.86 10.54
CA GLY A 556 -19.68 23.18 10.07
C GLY A 556 -20.52 23.17 8.78
N ASP A 557 -20.99 22.00 8.33
CA ASP A 557 -21.56 21.76 7.00
C ASP A 557 -22.77 22.59 6.61
N SER A 558 -23.42 23.21 7.60
CA SER A 558 -24.46 24.22 7.37
C SER A 558 -23.94 25.42 6.57
N LEU A 559 -22.62 25.65 6.53
CA LEU A 559 -21.98 26.76 5.82
C LEU A 559 -21.54 26.40 4.39
N VAL A 560 -21.51 25.10 4.06
CA VAL A 560 -20.97 24.56 2.78
C VAL A 560 -22.10 24.09 1.85
N SER A 561 -23.38 24.30 2.22
CA SER A 561 -24.52 23.86 1.40
C SER A 561 -25.61 24.92 1.24
N ASP A 562 -25.72 25.48 0.04
CA ASP A 562 -26.99 25.99 -0.51
C ASP A 562 -27.87 24.83 -1.06
N SER A 563 -27.34 23.59 -1.07
CA SER A 563 -27.97 22.42 -1.67
C SER A 563 -29.07 21.83 -0.76
N SER A 564 -30.23 22.48 -0.81
CA SER A 564 -31.54 21.88 -0.49
C SER A 564 -31.94 20.72 -1.42
N SER A 565 -31.07 20.27 -2.33
CA SER A 565 -31.37 19.25 -3.35
C SER A 565 -31.23 17.80 -2.88
N ILE A 566 -30.65 17.57 -1.69
CA ILE A 566 -30.73 16.32 -0.94
C ILE A 566 -31.30 16.66 0.44
N GLN A 567 -32.58 17.04 0.49
CA GLN A 567 -33.26 17.24 1.77
C GLN A 567 -33.34 15.92 2.53
N SER A 568 -32.65 15.87 3.66
CA SER A 568 -32.72 14.87 4.72
C SER A 568 -34.06 14.94 5.46
N GLN A 569 -35.17 14.58 4.81
CA GLN A 569 -36.44 14.51 5.54
C GLN A 569 -36.53 13.28 6.45
N ASP A 570 -35.68 12.25 6.29
CA ASP A 570 -35.81 10.98 7.01
C ASP A 570 -34.49 10.37 7.55
N TRP A 571 -33.37 11.10 7.63
CA TRP A 571 -32.04 10.46 7.72
C TRP A 571 -31.26 10.75 9.02
N PRO A 572 -30.80 9.74 9.77
CA PRO A 572 -29.96 9.92 10.96
C PRO A 572 -28.47 10.18 10.66
N TYR A 573 -27.97 9.82 9.46
CA TYR A 573 -26.60 10.09 8.99
C TYR A 573 -26.67 10.81 7.62
N GLY A 574 -26.11 12.02 7.51
CA GLY A 574 -26.15 12.82 6.27
C GLY A 574 -25.27 12.27 5.13
N PRO A 575 -25.32 12.86 3.93
CA PRO A 575 -24.43 12.47 2.83
C PRO A 575 -22.95 12.73 3.17
N GLU A 576 -22.06 11.96 2.55
CA GLU A 576 -20.61 12.17 2.67
C GLU A 576 -20.15 13.22 1.68
N ILE A 577 -19.23 14.07 2.12
CA ILE A 577 -18.80 15.25 1.39
C ILE A 577 -17.28 15.26 1.27
N TYR A 578 -16.79 15.30 0.03
CA TYR A 578 -15.40 15.57 -0.29
C TYR A 578 -15.26 16.90 -1.03
N LEU A 579 -14.13 17.56 -0.82
CA LEU A 579 -13.73 18.79 -1.47
C LEU A 579 -12.48 18.54 -2.31
N GLY A 580 -12.54 18.87 -3.60
CA GLY A 580 -11.36 19.01 -4.45
C GLY A 580 -10.95 20.47 -4.53
N LEU A 581 -9.70 20.76 -4.17
CA LEU A 581 -9.10 22.08 -4.21
C LEU A 581 -7.95 22.07 -5.21
N LYS A 582 -8.13 22.75 -6.35
CA LYS A 582 -7.13 22.83 -7.41
C LYS A 582 -6.30 24.08 -7.30
N PHE A 583 -4.98 23.91 -7.35
CA PHE A 583 -3.99 24.96 -7.34
C PHE A 583 -3.21 24.97 -8.65
N ASP A 584 -2.78 26.15 -9.07
CA ASP A 584 -1.75 26.28 -10.11
C ASP A 584 -0.36 25.87 -9.57
N ALA A 585 0.66 25.92 -10.43
CA ALA A 585 2.03 25.57 -10.06
C ALA A 585 2.66 26.51 -9.00
N PHE A 586 2.07 27.68 -8.76
CA PHE A 586 2.53 28.71 -7.84
C PHE A 586 1.73 28.72 -6.52
N GLY A 587 0.81 27.77 -6.34
CA GLY A 587 -0.01 27.66 -5.14
C GLY A 587 -1.22 28.60 -5.12
N ASN A 588 -1.63 29.18 -6.24
CA ASN A 588 -2.89 29.95 -6.29
C ASN A 588 -4.07 29.00 -6.47
N LEU A 589 -5.10 29.14 -5.62
CA LEU A 589 -6.34 28.37 -5.70
C LEU A 589 -7.14 28.77 -6.95
N GLU A 590 -7.35 27.83 -7.87
CA GLU A 590 -8.08 28.03 -9.13
C GLU A 590 -9.57 27.72 -9.00
N TRP A 591 -9.90 26.60 -8.35
CA TRP A 591 -11.29 26.21 -8.12
C TRP A 591 -11.43 25.28 -6.91
N VAL A 592 -12.64 25.28 -6.35
CA VAL A 592 -13.10 24.32 -5.33
C VAL A 592 -14.35 23.62 -5.85
N LYS A 593 -14.34 22.29 -5.82
CA LYS A 593 -15.48 21.45 -6.19
C LYS A 593 -15.86 20.55 -5.03
N LYS A 594 -17.15 20.32 -4.87
CA LYS A 594 -17.73 19.44 -3.87
C LYS A 594 -18.21 18.17 -4.54
N ILE A 595 -17.84 17.02 -4.00
CA ILE A 595 -18.39 15.72 -4.33
C ILE A 595 -19.30 15.32 -3.16
N THR A 596 -20.58 15.09 -3.45
CA THR A 596 -21.57 14.62 -2.47
C THR A 596 -21.98 13.20 -2.81
N MET A 597 -21.89 12.30 -1.84
CA MET A 597 -22.14 10.86 -2.01
C MET A 597 -23.23 10.40 -1.06
N SER A 598 -24.26 9.72 -1.58
CA SER A 598 -25.37 9.20 -0.77
C SER A 598 -25.28 7.69 -0.55
N VAL A 599 -25.49 7.26 0.69
CA VAL A 599 -25.65 5.84 1.06
C VAL A 599 -27.11 5.51 1.38
N ASN A 600 -27.45 4.22 1.47
CA ASN A 600 -28.77 3.79 1.94
C ASN A 600 -28.91 3.96 3.48
N ASP A 601 -30.13 3.89 4.02
CA ASP A 601 -30.50 4.24 5.41
C ASP A 601 -29.72 3.53 6.55
N TRP A 602 -28.88 2.54 6.24
CA TRP A 602 -28.13 1.74 7.23
C TRP A 602 -26.66 1.55 6.87
N SER A 603 -26.21 2.31 5.88
CA SER A 603 -24.83 2.34 5.43
C SER A 603 -24.20 3.65 5.90
N TYR A 604 -22.91 3.63 6.20
CA TYR A 604 -22.19 4.82 6.62
C TYR A 604 -20.74 4.77 6.14
N TRP A 605 -20.16 5.94 5.99
CA TRP A 605 -18.81 6.11 5.49
C TRP A 605 -17.81 6.05 6.64
N ALA A 606 -16.62 5.54 6.37
CA ALA A 606 -15.47 5.73 7.24
C ALA A 606 -14.56 6.83 6.66
N THR A 607 -13.75 7.46 7.50
CA THR A 607 -13.04 8.70 7.15
C THR A 607 -11.71 8.50 6.43
N ASP A 608 -11.22 7.27 6.29
CA ASP A 608 -9.83 7.00 5.90
C ASP A 608 -9.71 6.65 4.41
N PHE A 609 -9.77 7.66 3.53
CA PHE A 609 -9.67 7.45 2.09
C PHE A 609 -8.26 7.66 1.57
N SER A 610 -7.92 6.94 0.51
CA SER A 610 -6.64 7.11 -0.20
C SER A 610 -6.90 7.60 -1.62
N LEU A 611 -6.01 8.45 -2.11
CA LEU A 611 -6.02 8.99 -3.47
C LEU A 611 -4.71 8.67 -4.20
N ILE A 612 -4.82 8.27 -5.46
CA ILE A 612 -3.67 8.09 -6.36
C ILE A 612 -3.95 8.71 -7.73
N SER A 613 -2.89 9.09 -8.45
CA SER A 613 -2.94 9.33 -9.89
C SER A 613 -2.51 8.07 -10.66
N THR A 614 -3.13 7.86 -11.82
CA THR A 614 -2.78 6.78 -12.76
C THR A 614 -2.01 7.35 -13.95
N ASN A 615 -1.36 6.52 -14.78
CA ASN A 615 -0.48 7.02 -15.86
C ASN A 615 -1.24 7.76 -16.97
N ASP A 616 -2.54 7.53 -17.11
CA ASP A 616 -3.45 8.30 -17.97
C ASP A 616 -3.86 9.65 -17.34
N ASN A 617 -3.33 9.96 -16.15
CA ASN A 617 -3.60 11.11 -15.29
C ASN A 617 -5.05 11.19 -14.81
N ASN A 618 -5.76 10.07 -14.75
CA ASN A 618 -6.99 9.98 -13.99
C ASN A 618 -6.65 9.68 -12.51
N LEU A 619 -7.63 9.91 -11.66
CA LEU A 619 -7.53 9.74 -10.22
C LEU A 619 -8.28 8.48 -9.81
N ILE A 620 -7.73 7.70 -8.89
CA ILE A 620 -8.48 6.64 -8.22
C ILE A 620 -8.51 6.95 -6.73
N MET A 621 -9.71 6.94 -6.18
CA MET A 621 -9.98 7.07 -4.75
C MET A 621 -10.52 5.74 -4.23
N ALA A 622 -10.07 5.31 -3.05
CA ALA A 622 -10.62 4.13 -2.39
C ALA A 622 -10.61 4.27 -0.86
N GLY A 623 -11.64 3.74 -0.21
CA GLY A 623 -11.76 3.80 1.24
C GLY A 623 -12.87 2.92 1.79
N PRO A 624 -12.89 2.70 3.12
CA PRO A 624 -13.86 1.82 3.76
C PRO A 624 -15.26 2.41 3.75
N ILE A 625 -16.25 1.56 3.50
CA ILE A 625 -17.68 1.87 3.57
C ILE A 625 -18.36 0.76 4.36
N THR A 626 -19.20 1.08 5.33
CA THR A 626 -20.10 0.08 5.91
C THR A 626 -21.36 0.07 5.09
N TRP A 627 -21.69 -1.09 4.54
CA TRP A 627 -22.82 -1.23 3.64
C TRP A 627 -23.78 -2.30 4.12
N ALA A 628 -25.05 -1.92 4.21
CA ALA A 628 -26.15 -2.77 4.64
C ALA A 628 -27.08 -3.04 3.45
N ASP A 629 -27.25 -4.32 3.11
CA ASP A 629 -28.13 -4.75 2.02
C ASP A 629 -29.62 -4.67 2.44
N GLU A 630 -30.58 -4.68 1.50
CA GLU A 630 -32.03 -4.62 1.82
C GLU A 630 -32.47 -5.73 2.80
N GLY A 631 -31.87 -6.92 2.71
CA GLY A 631 -32.12 -8.03 3.63
C GLY A 631 -31.74 -7.73 5.09
N TYR A 632 -30.86 -6.76 5.35
CA TYR A 632 -30.50 -6.32 6.70
C TYR A 632 -31.72 -5.76 7.44
N ARG A 633 -32.59 -5.02 6.73
CA ARG A 633 -33.82 -4.42 7.31
C ARG A 633 -34.81 -5.49 7.77
N GLU A 634 -35.03 -6.50 6.92
CA GLU A 634 -35.94 -7.60 7.25
C GLU A 634 -35.48 -8.36 8.50
N LYS A 635 -34.16 -8.55 8.64
CA LYS A 635 -33.57 -9.25 9.79
C LYS A 635 -33.67 -8.44 11.08
N ILE A 636 -33.46 -7.12 11.06
CA ILE A 636 -33.70 -6.26 12.25
C ILE A 636 -35.12 -6.43 12.75
N LYS A 637 -36.11 -6.36 11.85
CA LYS A 637 -37.52 -6.49 12.23
C LYS A 637 -37.81 -7.86 12.86
N ILE A 638 -37.27 -8.94 12.29
CA ILE A 638 -37.36 -10.29 12.87
C ILE A 638 -36.75 -10.33 14.27
N ILE A 639 -35.59 -9.69 14.49
CA ILE A 639 -34.92 -9.64 15.79
C ILE A 639 -35.76 -8.85 16.80
N GLU A 640 -36.31 -7.71 16.42
CA GLU A 640 -37.19 -6.90 17.29
C GLU A 640 -38.45 -7.69 17.69
N ASP A 641 -39.08 -8.38 16.74
CA ASP A 641 -40.24 -9.23 17.01
C ASP A 641 -39.88 -10.41 17.94
N LEU A 642 -38.72 -11.06 17.74
CA LEU A 642 -38.23 -12.13 18.61
C LEU A 642 -37.90 -11.60 20.02
N LYS A 643 -37.21 -10.46 20.14
CA LYS A 643 -36.89 -9.82 21.43
C LYS A 643 -38.15 -9.41 22.17
N LYS A 644 -39.14 -8.87 21.47
CA LYS A 644 -40.45 -8.56 22.03
C LYS A 644 -41.17 -9.81 22.52
N SER A 645 -41.28 -10.86 21.68
CA SER A 645 -41.90 -12.13 22.08
C SER A 645 -41.22 -12.77 23.27
N TYR A 646 -39.89 -12.67 23.35
CA TYR A 646 -39.12 -13.14 24.50
C TYR A 646 -39.44 -12.33 25.76
N THR A 647 -39.47 -11.00 25.64
CA THR A 647 -39.76 -10.07 26.75
C THR A 647 -41.19 -10.27 27.27
N ASP A 648 -42.17 -10.43 26.38
CA ASP A 648 -43.57 -10.68 26.73
C ASP A 648 -43.75 -12.02 27.48
N LYS A 649 -42.91 -13.03 27.17
CA LYS A 649 -42.97 -14.37 27.77
C LYS A 649 -42.21 -14.47 29.09
N TYR A 650 -41.09 -13.77 29.24
CA TYR A 650 -40.15 -13.98 30.35
C TYR A 650 -39.86 -12.73 31.19
N GLY A 651 -40.36 -11.54 30.82
CA GLY A 651 -40.01 -10.27 31.46
C GLY A 651 -38.70 -9.70 30.93
N GLU A 652 -37.74 -9.39 31.80
CA GLU A 652 -36.44 -8.84 31.39
C GLU A 652 -35.65 -9.76 30.43
N VAL A 653 -34.86 -9.12 29.56
CA VAL A 653 -34.05 -9.74 28.51
C VAL A 653 -33.03 -10.71 29.10
N GLU A 654 -32.76 -11.86 28.46
CA GLU A 654 -31.97 -12.97 29.05
C GLU A 654 -30.57 -12.58 29.54
N GLU A 655 -29.94 -11.58 28.91
CA GLU A 655 -28.62 -11.03 29.29
C GLU A 655 -28.59 -10.47 30.71
N LEU A 656 -29.72 -10.01 31.23
CA LEU A 656 -29.81 -9.36 32.55
C LEU A 656 -30.14 -10.34 33.69
N LYS A 657 -30.42 -11.61 33.37
CA LYS A 657 -30.78 -12.63 34.37
C LYS A 657 -29.57 -13.43 34.85
N ASP A 658 -29.50 -13.66 36.17
CA ASP A 658 -28.57 -14.63 36.76
C ASP A 658 -28.83 -16.04 36.17
N GLU A 659 -27.77 -16.84 35.98
CA GLU A 659 -27.87 -18.16 35.33
C GLU A 659 -28.86 -19.11 36.01
N LYS A 660 -28.96 -19.03 37.34
CA LYS A 660 -29.89 -19.82 38.17
C LYS A 660 -31.36 -19.55 37.84
N ASP A 661 -31.67 -18.40 37.25
CA ASP A 661 -33.02 -17.94 36.94
C ASP A 661 -33.42 -18.25 35.48
N LYS A 662 -32.54 -18.89 34.69
CA LYS A 662 -32.77 -19.23 33.28
C LYS A 662 -33.38 -20.63 33.13
N THR A 663 -34.59 -20.71 32.60
CA THR A 663 -35.22 -22.00 32.22
C THR A 663 -34.60 -22.54 30.92
N GLN A 664 -34.74 -23.85 30.65
CA GLN A 664 -34.26 -24.42 29.39
C GLN A 664 -34.97 -23.79 28.17
N GLU A 665 -36.27 -23.54 28.28
CA GLU A 665 -37.09 -22.93 27.23
C GLU A 665 -36.67 -21.47 26.95
N SER A 666 -36.35 -20.71 27.99
CA SER A 666 -35.75 -19.37 27.89
C SER A 666 -34.48 -19.42 27.04
N ARG A 667 -33.53 -20.28 27.41
CA ARG A 667 -32.25 -20.44 26.69
C ARG A 667 -32.43 -20.79 25.22
N GLU A 668 -33.39 -21.66 24.90
CA GLU A 668 -33.69 -22.05 23.52
C GLU A 668 -34.32 -20.90 22.71
N ASP A 669 -35.21 -20.11 23.31
CA ASP A 669 -35.80 -18.93 22.67
C ASP A 669 -34.79 -17.79 22.51
N TRP A 670 -33.89 -17.60 23.49
CA TRP A 670 -32.79 -16.64 23.38
C TRP A 670 -31.77 -17.03 22.32
N LYS A 671 -31.48 -18.33 22.17
CA LYS A 671 -30.62 -18.83 21.10
C LYS A 671 -31.15 -18.45 19.72
N LYS A 672 -32.48 -18.43 19.50
CA LYS A 672 -33.08 -17.96 18.23
C LYS A 672 -32.82 -16.48 17.98
N ILE A 673 -32.88 -15.65 19.03
CA ILE A 673 -32.50 -14.23 18.94
C ILE A 673 -31.03 -14.10 18.58
N GLN A 674 -30.15 -14.86 19.23
CA GLN A 674 -28.71 -14.85 18.93
C GLN A 674 -28.41 -15.32 17.51
N GLU A 675 -29.09 -16.34 17.01
CA GLU A 675 -28.99 -16.82 15.63
C GLU A 675 -29.48 -15.75 14.64
N ALA A 676 -30.60 -15.08 14.90
CA ALA A 676 -31.09 -13.99 14.06
C ALA A 676 -30.16 -12.77 14.05
N VAL A 677 -29.62 -12.37 15.21
CA VAL A 677 -28.60 -11.30 15.34
C VAL A 677 -27.34 -11.68 14.57
N LYS A 678 -26.92 -12.94 14.62
CA LYS A 678 -25.78 -13.43 13.84
C LYS A 678 -26.02 -13.31 12.33
N GLU A 679 -27.18 -13.74 11.85
CA GLU A 679 -27.55 -13.60 10.43
C GLU A 679 -27.64 -12.13 9.99
N MET A 680 -28.10 -11.24 10.86
CA MET A 680 -28.13 -9.79 10.62
C MET A 680 -26.72 -9.19 10.56
N ASN A 681 -25.85 -9.53 11.51
CA ASN A 681 -24.45 -9.07 11.51
C ASN A 681 -23.71 -9.54 10.25
N ASP A 682 -24.05 -10.71 9.69
CA ASP A 682 -23.50 -11.18 8.42
C ASP A 682 -23.98 -10.35 7.19
N LEU A 683 -24.91 -9.41 7.36
CA LEU A 683 -25.47 -8.53 6.33
C LEU A 683 -25.05 -7.05 6.46
N SER A 684 -24.51 -6.61 7.61
CA SER A 684 -23.85 -5.30 7.78
C SER A 684 -22.36 -5.51 7.86
N ARG A 685 -21.65 -5.03 6.83
CA ARG A 685 -20.27 -5.41 6.60
C ARG A 685 -19.45 -4.28 6.00
N HIS A 686 -18.18 -4.25 6.38
CA HIS A 686 -17.22 -3.32 5.79
C HIS A 686 -16.90 -3.76 4.35
N GLY A 687 -17.07 -2.84 3.41
CA GLY A 687 -16.63 -2.94 2.02
C GLY A 687 -15.58 -1.87 1.72
N ILE A 688 -15.06 -1.91 0.49
CA ILE A 688 -14.15 -0.88 -0.04
C ILE A 688 -14.87 -0.16 -1.17
N PHE A 689 -15.24 1.10 -0.97
CA PHE A 689 -15.68 1.97 -2.06
C PHE A 689 -14.48 2.35 -2.92
N MET A 690 -14.69 2.42 -4.23
CA MET A 690 -13.70 2.82 -5.21
C MET A 690 -14.34 3.71 -6.25
N MET A 691 -13.65 4.79 -6.64
CA MET A 691 -14.09 5.65 -7.73
C MET A 691 -12.90 6.12 -8.55
N LYS A 692 -13.07 6.10 -9.88
CA LYS A 692 -12.14 6.74 -10.80
C LYS A 692 -12.74 8.03 -11.34
N MET A 693 -11.92 9.07 -11.38
CA MET A 693 -12.27 10.41 -11.84
C MET A 693 -11.22 10.95 -12.80
N ASP A 694 -11.59 11.96 -13.60
CA ASP A 694 -10.60 12.84 -14.20
C ASP A 694 -10.11 13.92 -13.22
N GLU A 695 -9.13 14.74 -13.62
CA GLU A 695 -8.59 15.84 -12.81
C GLU A 695 -9.61 16.95 -12.53
N ASN A 696 -10.73 16.97 -13.26
CA ASN A 696 -11.85 17.89 -13.03
C ASN A 696 -12.89 17.31 -12.06
N LEU A 697 -12.62 16.14 -11.47
CA LEU A 697 -13.52 15.40 -10.60
C LEU A 697 -14.78 14.90 -11.31
N ASN A 698 -14.75 14.76 -12.63
CA ASN A 698 -15.81 14.06 -13.35
C ASN A 698 -15.63 12.55 -13.15
N ILE A 699 -16.71 11.89 -12.77
CA ILE A 699 -16.71 10.45 -12.47
C ILE A 699 -16.60 9.66 -13.78
N ILE A 700 -15.69 8.70 -13.80
CA ILE A 700 -15.50 7.76 -14.91
C ILE A 700 -16.18 6.43 -14.57
N TRP A 701 -15.98 5.93 -13.35
CA TRP A 701 -16.67 4.76 -12.80
C TRP A 701 -16.58 4.75 -11.28
N ASP A 702 -17.50 4.04 -10.64
CA ASP A 702 -17.62 3.87 -9.19
C ASP A 702 -18.10 2.45 -8.86
N LYS A 703 -17.48 1.83 -7.85
CA LYS A 703 -17.66 0.42 -7.49
C LYS A 703 -17.50 0.21 -5.99
N VAL A 704 -18.03 -0.91 -5.50
CA VAL A 704 -17.79 -1.37 -4.13
C VAL A 704 -17.31 -2.81 -4.15
N ALA A 705 -16.23 -3.09 -3.40
CA ALA A 705 -15.82 -4.45 -3.08
C ALA A 705 -16.46 -4.88 -1.76
N MET A 706 -17.36 -5.86 -1.81
CA MET A 706 -18.18 -6.36 -0.71
C MET A 706 -18.15 -7.89 -0.64
N PRO A 707 -17.22 -8.50 0.11
CA PRO A 707 -17.25 -9.92 0.39
C PRO A 707 -18.22 -10.25 1.52
N HIS A 708 -18.41 -11.53 1.84
CA HIS A 708 -19.43 -11.98 2.80
C HIS A 708 -19.35 -11.42 4.23
N ARG A 709 -18.16 -11.04 4.74
CA ARG A 709 -17.92 -10.68 6.15
C ARG A 709 -17.48 -9.24 6.33
N GLY A 710 -16.29 -8.90 5.84
CA GLY A 710 -15.80 -7.53 5.92
C GLY A 710 -14.40 -7.40 5.35
N VAL A 711 -14.13 -6.26 4.73
CA VAL A 711 -12.80 -5.87 4.23
C VAL A 711 -12.49 -4.44 4.61
N ILE A 712 -11.20 -4.19 4.83
CA ILE A 712 -10.64 -2.86 5.07
C ILE A 712 -9.40 -2.74 4.19
N ASN A 713 -9.29 -1.64 3.45
CA ASN A 713 -8.08 -1.32 2.69
C ASN A 713 -7.11 -0.46 3.51
N TYR A 714 -5.82 -0.74 3.35
CA TYR A 714 -4.72 0.08 3.87
C TYR A 714 -3.81 0.60 2.75
N VAL A 715 -3.91 0.01 1.56
CA VAL A 715 -3.04 0.30 0.42
C VAL A 715 -3.88 0.62 -0.79
N LEU A 716 -3.50 1.68 -1.49
CA LEU A 716 -3.92 1.98 -2.85
C LEU A 716 -2.69 2.44 -3.64
N LYS A 717 -2.33 1.73 -4.70
CA LYS A 717 -1.22 2.09 -5.59
C LYS A 717 -1.58 1.88 -7.05
N ALA A 718 -1.14 2.80 -7.90
CA ALA A 718 -1.41 2.73 -9.32
C ALA A 718 -0.56 1.63 -9.95
N THR A 719 -1.09 1.01 -11.00
CA THR A 719 -0.39 -0.02 -11.76
C THR A 719 -0.12 0.46 -13.17
N SER A 720 0.87 -0.16 -13.83
CA SER A 720 1.36 0.22 -15.16
C SER A 720 0.26 0.24 -16.24
N ASP A 721 -0.83 -0.50 -16.03
CA ASP A 721 -2.00 -0.64 -16.90
C ASP A 721 -3.13 0.38 -16.62
N ASN A 722 -2.86 1.46 -15.86
CA ASN A 722 -3.84 2.49 -15.44
C ASN A 722 -4.94 1.97 -14.49
N GLY A 723 -4.79 0.76 -13.97
CA GLY A 723 -5.58 0.25 -12.85
C GLY A 723 -4.95 0.57 -11.49
N ALA A 724 -5.29 -0.23 -10.49
CA ALA A 724 -4.69 -0.12 -9.16
C ALA A 724 -4.56 -1.48 -8.47
N ILE A 725 -3.62 -1.56 -7.53
CA ILE A 725 -3.55 -2.60 -6.52
C ILE A 725 -4.09 -2.04 -5.20
N ILE A 726 -4.96 -2.81 -4.56
CA ILE A 726 -5.57 -2.51 -3.26
C ILE A 726 -5.18 -3.61 -2.30
N GLY A 727 -4.58 -3.24 -1.18
CA GLY A 727 -4.11 -4.15 -0.14
C GLY A 727 -4.78 -3.85 1.19
N GLY A 728 -4.98 -4.88 2.02
CA GLY A 728 -5.61 -4.71 3.32
C GLY A 728 -5.86 -6.01 4.06
N GLU A 729 -7.04 -6.13 4.66
CA GLU A 729 -7.47 -7.30 5.41
C GLU A 729 -8.89 -7.75 5.03
N TYR A 730 -9.15 -9.05 5.21
CA TYR A 730 -10.42 -9.71 4.95
C TYR A 730 -10.78 -10.60 6.13
N GLU A 731 -11.88 -10.29 6.82
CA GLU A 731 -12.44 -11.18 7.84
C GLU A 731 -13.08 -12.39 7.15
N THR A 732 -12.71 -13.61 7.55
CA THR A 732 -13.19 -14.82 6.89
C THR A 732 -14.38 -15.45 7.59
N ASN A 733 -15.08 -16.37 6.92
CA ASN A 733 -16.14 -17.18 7.54
C ASN A 733 -15.61 -18.33 8.42
N VAL A 734 -14.29 -18.42 8.62
CA VAL A 734 -13.68 -19.50 9.40
C VAL A 734 -13.54 -19.01 10.84
N THR A 735 -14.24 -19.63 11.78
CA THR A 735 -14.09 -19.37 13.21
C THR A 735 -12.70 -19.81 13.68
N GLN A 736 -12.00 -18.93 14.39
CA GLN A 736 -10.73 -19.22 15.05
C GLN A 736 -10.94 -19.65 16.52
N SER A 737 -11.71 -18.88 17.28
CA SER A 737 -11.99 -19.20 18.69
C SER A 737 -13.37 -18.73 19.11
N ILE A 738 -13.82 -19.27 20.24
CA ILE A 738 -15.03 -18.84 20.94
C ILE A 738 -14.63 -18.69 22.41
N ILE A 739 -14.66 -17.47 22.94
CA ILE A 739 -14.27 -17.16 24.33
C ILE A 739 -15.44 -16.43 24.97
N SER A 740 -15.97 -16.93 26.10
CA SER A 740 -17.10 -16.31 26.81
C SER A 740 -18.30 -15.97 25.90
N ASN A 741 -18.62 -16.85 24.96
CA ASN A 741 -19.63 -16.69 23.90
C ASN A 741 -19.33 -15.64 22.81
N SER A 742 -18.17 -14.96 22.85
CA SER A 742 -17.68 -14.13 21.74
C SER A 742 -16.95 -14.99 20.72
N ILE A 743 -17.29 -14.85 19.44
CA ILE A 743 -16.67 -15.58 18.33
C ILE A 743 -15.60 -14.69 17.68
N THR A 744 -14.38 -15.21 17.55
CA THR A 744 -13.30 -14.58 16.78
C THR A 744 -13.10 -15.34 15.47
N TYR A 745 -13.06 -14.62 14.36
CA TYR A 745 -12.80 -15.17 13.03
C TYR A 745 -11.34 -14.96 12.61
N TYR A 746 -10.84 -15.78 11.69
CA TYR A 746 -9.56 -15.51 11.04
C TYR A 746 -9.64 -14.24 10.18
N ILE A 747 -8.56 -13.47 10.18
CA ILE A 747 -8.37 -12.31 9.30
C ILE A 747 -7.25 -12.65 8.31
N ASP A 748 -7.56 -12.71 7.02
CA ASP A 748 -6.58 -12.94 5.97
C ASP A 748 -6.08 -11.60 5.39
N GLY A 749 -4.84 -11.54 4.92
CA GLY A 749 -4.34 -10.40 4.15
C GLY A 749 -5.02 -10.36 2.78
N LEU A 750 -5.62 -9.22 2.42
CA LEU A 750 -6.35 -9.05 1.17
C LEU A 750 -5.49 -8.34 0.11
N LEU A 751 -5.52 -8.84 -1.13
CA LEU A 751 -4.94 -8.15 -2.28
C LEU A 751 -5.88 -8.22 -3.49
N ILE A 752 -6.27 -7.04 -4.00
CA ILE A 752 -7.15 -6.89 -5.16
C ILE A 752 -6.41 -6.07 -6.23
N LYS A 753 -6.32 -6.61 -7.45
CA LYS A 753 -5.84 -5.91 -8.64
C LYS A 753 -7.01 -5.60 -9.56
N ILE A 754 -7.36 -4.32 -9.67
CA ILE A 754 -8.37 -3.81 -10.60
C ILE A 754 -7.72 -3.34 -11.90
N ASP A 755 -8.42 -3.43 -13.03
CA ASP A 755 -8.01 -2.79 -14.28
C ASP A 755 -8.39 -1.30 -14.34
N ALA A 756 -8.08 -0.63 -15.45
CA ALA A 756 -8.38 0.78 -15.67
C ALA A 756 -9.88 1.12 -15.62
N SER A 757 -10.76 0.12 -15.78
CA SER A 757 -12.22 0.23 -15.72
C SER A 757 -12.78 -0.25 -14.37
N GLY A 758 -11.93 -0.52 -13.39
CA GLY A 758 -12.31 -0.95 -12.05
C GLY A 758 -12.73 -2.42 -11.96
N ASN A 759 -12.51 -3.22 -13.00
CA ASN A 759 -12.98 -4.60 -13.05
C ASN A 759 -11.91 -5.59 -12.55
N VAL A 760 -12.38 -6.72 -12.05
CA VAL A 760 -11.57 -7.84 -11.58
C VAL A 760 -12.09 -9.14 -12.18
N LYS A 761 -11.22 -9.93 -12.81
CA LYS A 761 -11.56 -11.27 -13.31
C LYS A 761 -11.81 -12.21 -12.13
N ASN A 762 -12.86 -13.04 -12.25
CA ASN A 762 -13.22 -14.07 -11.24
C ASN A 762 -13.37 -13.50 -9.82
N ASN A 763 -14.05 -12.36 -9.67
CA ASN A 763 -14.23 -11.69 -8.38
C ASN A 763 -15.28 -12.34 -7.44
N ASN A 764 -15.87 -13.48 -7.81
CA ASN A 764 -16.93 -14.18 -7.06
C ASN A 764 -18.14 -13.32 -6.66
N GLY A 765 -18.47 -12.29 -7.45
CA GLY A 765 -19.56 -11.36 -7.17
C GLY A 765 -19.25 -10.34 -6.08
N TRP A 766 -17.99 -10.22 -5.64
CA TRP A 766 -17.60 -9.27 -4.59
C TRP A 766 -17.60 -7.84 -5.08
N LEU A 767 -17.28 -7.61 -6.36
CA LEU A 767 -17.29 -6.27 -6.92
C LEU A 767 -18.66 -6.01 -7.55
N ILE A 768 -19.36 -5.02 -7.00
CA ILE A 768 -20.63 -4.52 -7.48
C ILE A 768 -20.48 -3.06 -7.90
N ASP A 769 -21.33 -2.62 -8.82
CA ASP A 769 -21.45 -1.19 -9.11
C ASP A 769 -22.06 -0.48 -7.90
N TYR A 770 -21.57 0.71 -7.61
CA TYR A 770 -22.14 1.53 -6.55
C TYR A 770 -23.48 2.08 -7.03
N ASN A 771 -24.53 1.94 -6.21
CA ASN A 771 -25.90 2.31 -6.57
C ASN A 771 -26.37 3.61 -5.87
N GLY A 772 -25.47 4.25 -5.11
CA GLY A 772 -25.72 5.55 -4.52
C GLY A 772 -25.60 6.69 -5.55
N LYS A 773 -26.18 7.84 -5.24
CA LYS A 773 -26.04 9.04 -6.06
C LYS A 773 -24.72 9.73 -5.72
N ILE A 774 -23.98 10.13 -6.75
CA ILE A 774 -22.81 10.99 -6.63
C ILE A 774 -23.06 12.26 -7.42
N ILE A 775 -22.87 13.41 -6.78
CA ILE A 775 -23.06 14.73 -7.40
C ILE A 775 -21.77 15.52 -7.23
N THR A 776 -21.24 16.06 -8.33
CA THR A 776 -20.13 17.00 -8.30
C THR A 776 -20.63 18.39 -8.63
N GLU A 777 -20.38 19.35 -7.74
CA GLU A 777 -20.83 20.74 -7.86
C GLU A 777 -19.64 21.68 -7.75
N ILE A 778 -19.59 22.71 -8.61
CA ILE A 778 -18.67 23.83 -8.43
C ILE A 778 -19.21 24.67 -7.27
N MET A 779 -18.33 25.03 -6.33
CA MET A 779 -18.70 25.84 -5.18
C MET A 779 -18.31 27.31 -5.39
N THR A 780 -19.15 28.22 -4.91
CA THR A 780 -18.73 29.59 -4.57
C THR A 780 -17.62 29.50 -3.52
N PRO A 781 -16.55 30.31 -3.55
CA PRO A 781 -15.37 30.08 -2.72
C PRO A 781 -15.68 30.23 -1.22
N TYR A 782 -15.90 29.11 -0.55
CA TYR A 782 -15.94 28.99 0.93
C TYR A 782 -14.56 28.72 1.52
N VAL A 783 -13.57 28.48 0.67
CA VAL A 783 -12.18 28.27 1.05
C VAL A 783 -11.35 29.44 0.54
N ILE A 784 -10.52 29.98 1.41
CA ILE A 784 -9.47 30.94 1.08
C ILE A 784 -8.11 30.29 1.25
N SER A 785 -7.12 30.89 0.60
CA SER A 785 -5.74 30.42 0.65
C SER A 785 -4.81 31.61 0.94
N ASN A 786 -4.17 31.61 2.10
CA ASN A 786 -3.26 32.68 2.53
C ASN A 786 -1.81 32.22 2.49
N ASP A 787 -0.89 33.14 2.26
CA ASP A 787 0.54 32.87 2.37
C ASP A 787 0.94 32.48 3.79
N LEU A 788 1.73 31.41 3.90
CA LEU A 788 2.29 30.93 5.17
C LEU A 788 3.80 31.04 5.18
N ASN A 789 4.33 31.46 6.33
CA ASN A 789 5.75 31.33 6.63
C ASN A 789 5.94 30.07 7.48
N LEU A 790 6.68 29.10 6.95
CA LEU A 790 7.01 27.87 7.66
C LEU A 790 8.42 27.93 8.20
N GLN A 791 8.58 27.52 9.45
CA GLN A 791 9.91 27.31 10.02
C GLN A 791 10.37 25.88 9.75
N ILE A 792 11.53 25.77 9.09
CA ILE A 792 12.21 24.51 8.81
C ILE A 792 13.56 24.56 9.51
N ASP A 793 13.70 23.72 10.53
CA ASP A 793 14.95 23.62 11.28
C ASP A 793 15.70 22.34 10.92
N PRO A 794 17.04 22.34 10.95
CA PRO A 794 17.80 21.11 10.90
C PRO A 794 17.40 20.17 12.04
N TYR A 795 17.29 18.88 11.76
CA TYR A 795 17.06 17.84 12.75
C TYR A 795 18.22 16.85 12.72
N GLN A 796 18.45 16.14 13.83
CA GLN A 796 19.54 15.19 13.96
C GLN A 796 19.03 13.89 14.58
N ILE A 797 19.48 12.78 14.00
CA ILE A 797 19.26 11.44 14.52
C ILE A 797 20.57 10.68 14.54
N VAL A 798 20.64 9.68 15.40
CA VAL A 798 21.72 8.72 15.42
C VAL A 798 21.21 7.44 14.76
N LEU A 799 21.90 7.00 13.72
CA LEU A 799 21.60 5.73 13.06
C LEU A 799 22.40 4.62 13.73
N THR A 800 21.70 3.51 13.99
CA THR A 800 22.27 2.28 14.52
C THR A 800 22.19 1.19 13.46
N ASN A 801 23.32 0.58 13.12
CA ASN A 801 23.34 -0.61 12.26
C ASN A 801 22.84 -1.81 13.08
N ARG A 802 21.91 -2.59 12.52
CA ARG A 802 21.37 -3.78 13.18
C ARG A 802 21.46 -5.00 12.26
N GLN A 803 21.26 -6.19 12.84
CA GLN A 803 21.28 -7.48 12.15
C GLN A 803 20.04 -8.30 12.56
N PRO A 804 18.84 -7.92 12.09
CA PRO A 804 17.65 -8.72 12.33
C PRO A 804 17.73 -10.06 11.61
N GLU A 805 17.03 -11.07 12.14
CA GLU A 805 16.95 -12.38 11.50
C GLU A 805 15.74 -12.44 10.55
N PHE A 806 16.01 -12.81 9.30
CA PHE A 806 14.97 -13.14 8.33
C PHE A 806 14.87 -14.65 8.21
N SER A 807 13.75 -15.22 8.64
CA SER A 807 13.53 -16.67 8.55
C SER A 807 12.65 -17.01 7.33
N PRO A 808 13.01 -18.05 6.55
CA PRO A 808 12.14 -18.58 5.52
C PRO A 808 11.00 -19.38 6.17
N TYR A 809 9.76 -19.15 5.75
CA TYR A 809 8.61 -19.93 6.22
C TYR A 809 8.21 -21.00 5.21
N LYS A 810 7.91 -22.20 5.70
CA LYS A 810 7.73 -23.38 4.85
C LYS A 810 6.28 -23.76 4.54
N GLN A 811 5.25 -23.12 5.13
CA GLN A 811 3.84 -23.48 4.84
C GLN A 811 2.89 -22.29 4.87
N TYR A 812 2.40 -21.84 3.71
CA TYR A 812 1.33 -20.85 3.59
C TYR A 812 0.12 -21.46 2.88
N LYS A 813 -1.09 -20.99 3.19
CA LYS A 813 -2.29 -21.35 2.44
C LYS A 813 -2.71 -20.16 1.58
N ILE A 814 -2.50 -20.27 0.27
CA ILE A 814 -3.14 -19.39 -0.71
C ILE A 814 -4.49 -20.01 -1.02
N THR A 815 -5.57 -19.26 -0.80
CA THR A 815 -6.89 -19.68 -1.26
C THR A 815 -7.30 -18.74 -2.36
N THR A 816 -7.44 -19.25 -3.59
CA THR A 816 -8.25 -18.54 -4.58
C THR A 816 -9.66 -18.51 -4.03
N LEU A 817 -10.24 -17.31 -3.94
CA LEU A 817 -11.57 -17.14 -3.36
C LEU A 817 -12.54 -18.11 -4.02
N ALA A 818 -13.18 -18.97 -3.22
CA ALA A 818 -14.04 -20.04 -3.73
C ALA A 818 -15.39 -19.46 -4.21
N SER A 819 -15.98 -20.09 -5.23
CA SER A 819 -17.32 -19.75 -5.73
C SER A 819 -18.40 -20.00 -4.68
N LEU A 820 -19.41 -19.12 -4.64
CA LEU A 820 -20.64 -19.32 -3.87
C LEU A 820 -21.25 -20.71 -4.16
N SER A 821 -21.25 -21.57 -3.16
CA SER A 821 -22.25 -22.62 -3.04
C SER A 821 -22.88 -22.47 -1.66
N SER A 822 -24.21 -22.40 -1.63
CA SER A 822 -24.97 -22.36 -0.39
C SER A 822 -24.58 -23.57 0.46
N SER A 823 -23.92 -23.31 1.59
CA SER A 823 -23.55 -24.41 2.49
C SER A 823 -24.82 -24.98 3.09
N LYS A 824 -25.16 -26.21 2.65
CA LYS A 824 -26.06 -27.07 3.42
C LYS A 824 -25.38 -27.34 4.75
N SER A 825 -26.14 -27.15 5.82
CA SER A 825 -25.75 -27.52 7.18
C SER A 825 -25.35 -28.99 7.22
N THR A 826 -24.12 -29.29 7.60
CA THR A 826 -23.74 -30.61 8.08
C THR A 826 -24.10 -30.69 9.56
N PRO A 827 -25.01 -31.59 9.98
CA PRO A 827 -25.33 -31.77 11.39
C PRO A 827 -24.12 -32.35 12.14
N TYR A 828 -23.84 -31.80 13.32
CA TYR A 828 -22.94 -32.40 14.29
C TYR A 828 -23.50 -33.75 14.78
N PRO A 829 -22.70 -34.83 14.83
CA PRO A 829 -23.05 -36.01 15.60
C PRO A 829 -22.87 -35.71 17.09
N VAL A 830 -23.99 -35.75 17.83
CA VAL A 830 -23.99 -35.59 19.29
C VAL A 830 -23.77 -36.96 19.96
N THR A 831 -22.98 -36.92 21.04
CA THR A 831 -22.79 -37.89 22.14
C THR A 831 -21.79 -39.04 21.98
N PRO A 832 -20.75 -39.08 22.83
CA PRO A 832 -20.28 -40.29 23.48
C PRO A 832 -20.94 -40.46 24.86
N LYS A 833 -21.31 -41.70 25.17
CA LYS A 833 -21.82 -42.14 26.47
C LYS A 833 -20.79 -41.91 27.57
N VAL A 834 -21.25 -41.35 28.69
CA VAL A 834 -20.49 -41.26 29.94
C VAL A 834 -20.52 -42.64 30.61
N GLU A 835 -19.37 -43.31 30.71
CA GLU A 835 -19.17 -44.40 31.68
C GLU A 835 -18.62 -43.79 32.97
N ILE A 836 -19.40 -43.93 34.05
CA ILE A 836 -19.03 -43.47 35.39
C ILE A 836 -18.05 -44.49 35.97
N TYR A 837 -16.77 -44.13 36.03
CA TYR A 837 -15.79 -44.83 36.87
C TYR A 837 -15.87 -44.28 38.30
N ASN A 838 -16.56 -45.01 39.18
CA ASN A 838 -16.37 -44.85 40.62
C ASN A 838 -15.09 -45.59 41.01
N SER A 839 -14.14 -44.88 41.62
CA SER A 839 -13.10 -45.52 42.42
C SER A 839 -12.78 -44.68 43.67
N PRO A 840 -12.44 -45.33 44.79
CA PRO A 840 -12.62 -44.78 46.12
C PRO A 840 -11.42 -43.93 46.55
N LEU A 841 -11.71 -42.85 47.29
CA LEU A 841 -10.74 -42.10 48.06
C LEU A 841 -9.96 -43.05 49.00
N GLN A 842 -8.67 -43.22 48.75
CA GLN A 842 -7.73 -43.71 49.74
C GLN A 842 -6.98 -42.52 50.34
N ASN A 843 -7.27 -42.27 51.62
CA ASN A 843 -6.39 -41.51 52.50
C ASN A 843 -5.08 -42.28 52.65
N THR A 844 -3.95 -41.68 52.26
CA THR A 844 -2.64 -42.08 52.78
C THR A 844 -1.87 -40.85 53.22
N THR A 845 -1.82 -40.68 54.54
CA THR A 845 -0.81 -39.91 55.25
C THR A 845 0.56 -40.56 55.07
N SER A 846 1.53 -39.82 54.53
CA SER A 846 2.94 -40.11 54.73
C SER A 846 3.73 -38.82 54.90
N VAL A 847 4.22 -38.62 56.13
CA VAL A 847 5.08 -37.51 56.53
C VAL A 847 6.53 -37.87 56.16
N SER A 848 7.19 -37.07 55.32
CA SER A 848 8.65 -37.11 55.17
C SER A 848 9.30 -35.99 56.00
N SER A 849 10.38 -36.33 56.69
CA SER A 849 11.06 -35.56 57.73
C SER A 849 12.28 -34.77 57.23
N GLY A 850 12.26 -34.33 55.97
CA GLY A 850 13.27 -33.43 55.40
C GLY A 850 12.91 -31.94 55.54
N LYS A 851 13.90 -31.05 55.66
CA LYS A 851 13.67 -29.60 55.49
C LYS A 851 13.16 -29.37 54.06
N ARG A 852 11.86 -29.08 53.93
CA ARG A 852 11.22 -28.80 52.64
C ARG A 852 11.83 -27.56 52.00
N ASN A 853 12.09 -27.64 50.71
CA ASN A 853 12.55 -26.49 49.92
C ASN A 853 11.34 -25.65 49.44
N SER A 854 11.61 -24.45 48.92
CA SER A 854 10.54 -23.52 48.49
C SER A 854 9.64 -24.09 47.39
N ILE A 855 10.19 -24.93 46.50
CA ILE A 855 9.45 -25.55 45.40
C ILE A 855 8.43 -26.56 45.94
N GLU A 856 8.85 -27.43 46.85
CA GLU A 856 7.99 -28.42 47.53
C GLU A 856 6.85 -27.72 48.30
N ILE A 857 7.16 -26.62 49.00
CA ILE A 857 6.15 -25.83 49.72
C ILE A 857 5.12 -25.24 48.75
N ASN A 858 5.55 -24.68 47.60
CA ASN A 858 4.64 -24.10 46.62
C ASN A 858 3.81 -25.18 45.92
N PHE A 859 4.39 -26.34 45.61
CA PHE A 859 3.65 -27.48 45.07
C PHE A 859 2.59 -27.99 46.05
N GLU A 860 2.89 -28.10 47.34
CA GLU A 860 1.93 -28.51 48.37
C GLU A 860 0.77 -27.52 48.50
N ARG A 861 1.03 -26.22 48.39
CA ARG A 861 0.03 -25.14 48.45
C ARG A 861 -0.84 -25.03 47.20
N ALA A 862 -0.39 -25.55 46.06
CA ALA A 862 -1.17 -25.52 44.82
C ALA A 862 -2.46 -26.35 44.96
N ILE A 863 -3.59 -25.75 44.58
CA ILE A 863 -4.92 -26.35 44.59
C ILE A 863 -5.22 -26.85 43.17
N PRO A 864 -5.29 -28.17 42.94
CA PRO A 864 -5.54 -28.68 41.59
C PRO A 864 -6.96 -28.36 41.13
N VAL A 865 -7.11 -28.09 39.83
CA VAL A 865 -8.41 -27.88 39.17
C VAL A 865 -8.50 -28.73 37.90
N GLU A 866 -9.71 -28.88 37.37
CA GLU A 866 -9.98 -29.60 36.13
C GLU A 866 -10.05 -28.64 34.94
N PRO A 867 -9.71 -29.08 33.71
CA PRO A 867 -9.82 -28.24 32.52
C PRO A 867 -11.26 -27.75 32.31
N ILE A 868 -11.42 -26.42 32.14
CA ILE A 868 -12.73 -25.75 32.08
C ILE A 868 -13.45 -25.95 30.73
N ASN A 869 -12.73 -26.12 29.62
CA ASN A 869 -13.33 -26.22 28.27
C ASN A 869 -12.71 -27.36 27.44
N ASP A 870 -13.33 -27.66 26.29
CA ASP A 870 -12.93 -28.79 25.45
C ASP A 870 -11.50 -28.66 24.91
N LYS A 871 -11.07 -27.44 24.54
CA LYS A 871 -9.71 -27.20 24.04
C LYS A 871 -8.66 -27.45 25.13
N SER A 872 -8.88 -26.88 26.32
CA SER A 872 -8.00 -27.06 27.46
C SER A 872 -7.94 -28.53 27.89
N ARG A 873 -9.05 -29.26 27.79
CA ARG A 873 -9.10 -30.71 28.05
C ARG A 873 -8.28 -31.52 27.06
N VAL A 874 -8.34 -31.22 25.76
CA VAL A 874 -7.53 -31.90 24.74
C VAL A 874 -6.04 -31.67 25.00
N ILE A 875 -5.64 -30.42 25.22
CA ILE A 875 -4.24 -30.06 25.46
C ILE A 875 -3.74 -30.67 26.76
N HIS A 876 -4.57 -30.66 27.80
CA HIS A 876 -4.28 -31.33 29.06
C HIS A 876 -4.05 -32.83 28.87
N ASN A 877 -4.93 -33.51 28.14
CA ASN A 877 -4.81 -34.94 27.89
C ASN A 877 -3.58 -35.30 27.04
N GLU A 878 -3.16 -34.43 26.12
CA GLU A 878 -1.95 -34.64 25.33
C GLU A 878 -0.68 -34.42 26.18
N LEU A 879 -0.64 -33.39 27.03
CA LEU A 879 0.54 -33.02 27.83
C LEU A 879 0.72 -33.83 29.11
N LEU A 880 -0.37 -34.17 29.82
CA LEU A 880 -0.29 -34.79 31.13
C LEU A 880 0.59 -36.06 31.16
N PRO A 881 0.53 -36.98 30.17
CA PRO A 881 1.36 -38.20 30.18
C PRO A 881 2.87 -37.93 30.24
N ILE A 882 3.37 -36.98 29.44
CA ILE A 882 4.81 -36.65 29.45
C ILE A 882 5.20 -35.91 30.74
N LEU A 883 4.32 -35.06 31.27
CA LEU A 883 4.57 -34.34 32.52
C LEU A 883 4.61 -35.28 33.72
N GLU A 884 3.65 -36.21 33.83
CA GLU A 884 3.67 -37.22 34.89
C GLU A 884 4.90 -38.11 34.80
N GLN A 885 5.32 -38.48 33.60
CA GLN A 885 6.54 -39.26 33.38
C GLN A 885 7.79 -38.50 33.84
N LEU A 886 7.93 -37.22 33.47
CA LEU A 886 9.11 -36.41 33.79
C LEU A 886 9.21 -36.04 35.27
N PHE A 887 8.07 -35.81 35.92
CA PHE A 887 8.01 -35.31 37.29
C PHE A 887 7.60 -36.36 38.32
N ALA A 888 7.47 -37.63 37.92
CA ALA A 888 7.20 -38.76 38.80
C ALA A 888 8.06 -38.71 40.08
N ASN A 889 7.41 -38.86 41.23
CA ASN A 889 8.04 -38.71 42.53
C ASN A 889 7.43 -39.71 43.53
N GLU A 890 8.27 -40.35 44.35
CA GLU A 890 7.81 -41.34 45.35
C GLU A 890 7.00 -40.72 46.51
N PHE A 891 7.13 -39.40 46.74
CA PHE A 891 6.49 -38.68 47.83
C PHE A 891 5.23 -37.91 47.44
N TYR A 892 5.03 -37.63 46.14
CA TYR A 892 3.93 -36.80 45.65
C TYR A 892 3.14 -37.53 44.56
N ASN A 893 1.88 -37.86 44.85
CA ASN A 893 0.95 -38.50 43.93
C ASN A 893 -0.43 -37.79 43.99
N PRO A 894 -0.90 -37.14 42.91
CA PRO A 894 -0.23 -37.02 41.60
C PRO A 894 1.04 -36.15 41.68
N PRO A 895 2.08 -36.44 40.86
CA PRO A 895 3.33 -35.67 40.81
C PRO A 895 3.20 -34.33 40.06
N VAL A 896 2.03 -34.07 39.47
CA VAL A 896 1.71 -32.86 38.71
C VAL A 896 0.38 -32.33 39.21
N LYS A 897 0.29 -31.01 39.43
CA LYS A 897 -0.98 -30.33 39.74
C LYS A 897 -1.25 -29.28 38.69
N MET A 898 -2.40 -29.36 38.02
CA MET A 898 -2.86 -28.31 37.13
C MET A 898 -3.63 -27.25 37.92
N THR A 899 -3.27 -25.99 37.77
CA THR A 899 -3.94 -24.83 38.34
C THR A 899 -4.41 -23.94 37.18
N ASP A 900 -5.66 -23.46 37.24
CA ASP A 900 -6.19 -22.51 36.25
C ASP A 900 -5.97 -21.08 36.76
N ASN A 901 -5.34 -20.27 35.93
CA ASN A 901 -5.02 -18.88 36.24
C ASN A 901 -5.81 -17.87 35.38
N MET A 902 -6.58 -18.30 34.36
CA MET A 902 -7.33 -17.40 33.46
C MET A 902 -8.57 -18.03 32.78
N GLY A 903 -9.38 -18.80 33.50
CA GLY A 903 -10.71 -19.22 33.03
C GLY A 903 -10.69 -20.12 31.79
N GLY A 904 -9.68 -20.99 31.66
CA GLY A 904 -9.55 -21.92 30.55
C GLY A 904 -8.92 -21.36 29.27
N THR A 905 -8.23 -20.22 29.34
CA THR A 905 -7.38 -19.69 28.24
C THR A 905 -5.88 -20.02 28.42
N MET A 906 -5.54 -20.60 29.57
CA MET A 906 -4.17 -20.94 29.94
C MET A 906 -4.22 -22.11 30.93
N LEU A 907 -3.26 -23.03 30.83
CA LEU A 907 -3.04 -24.10 31.80
C LEU A 907 -1.72 -23.86 32.50
N GLU A 908 -1.72 -23.78 33.84
CA GLU A 908 -0.48 -23.80 34.61
C GLU A 908 -0.32 -25.17 35.27
N TYR A 909 0.84 -25.80 35.09
CA TYR A 909 1.22 -27.03 35.76
C TYR A 909 2.28 -26.70 36.80
N VAL A 910 2.10 -27.16 38.03
CA VAL A 910 3.06 -26.99 39.12
C VAL A 910 3.72 -28.33 39.43
N PHE A 911 5.03 -28.31 39.68
CA PHE A 911 5.87 -29.49 39.88
C PHE A 911 6.58 -29.49 41.25
N PRO A 912 6.87 -30.66 41.84
CA PRO A 912 7.51 -30.79 43.15
C PRO A 912 9.03 -30.61 43.11
N ARG A 913 9.62 -30.40 41.92
CA ARG A 913 11.06 -30.15 41.73
C ARG A 913 11.30 -29.04 40.70
N GLN A 914 12.54 -28.56 40.67
CA GLN A 914 13.01 -27.61 39.68
C GLN A 914 12.87 -28.18 38.26
N VAL A 915 12.44 -27.32 37.32
CA VAL A 915 12.35 -27.61 35.89
C VAL A 915 13.71 -27.35 35.24
N THR A 916 14.15 -28.26 34.37
CA THR A 916 15.45 -28.25 33.69
C THR A 916 15.31 -28.02 32.19
N ALA A 917 16.42 -27.73 31.50
CA ALA A 917 16.41 -27.60 30.04
C ALA A 917 16.13 -28.94 29.34
N GLU A 918 16.55 -30.04 29.95
CA GLU A 918 16.30 -31.40 29.49
C GLU A 918 14.80 -31.74 29.53
N ASP A 919 14.08 -31.29 30.57
CA ASP A 919 12.62 -31.47 30.67
C ASP A 919 11.90 -30.79 29.48
N LYS A 920 12.32 -29.56 29.13
CA LYS A 920 11.78 -28.85 27.94
C LYS A 920 12.02 -29.63 26.66
N ILE A 921 13.23 -30.14 26.45
CA ILE A 921 13.59 -30.92 25.25
C ILE A 921 12.76 -32.20 25.19
N ALA A 922 12.53 -32.87 26.32
CA ALA A 922 11.69 -34.07 26.37
C ALA A 922 10.22 -33.78 26.01
N VAL A 923 9.64 -32.69 26.55
CA VAL A 923 8.28 -32.24 26.19
C VAL A 923 8.20 -31.89 24.71
N LYS A 924 9.19 -31.18 24.16
CA LYS A 924 9.28 -30.87 22.72
C LYS A 924 9.21 -32.13 21.86
N ASN A 925 10.12 -33.06 22.09
CA ASN A 925 10.22 -34.28 21.28
C ASN A 925 8.92 -35.09 21.34
N TYR A 926 8.32 -35.21 22.53
CA TYR A 926 7.04 -35.88 22.69
C TYR A 926 5.90 -35.19 21.93
N LEU A 927 5.82 -33.85 21.94
CA LEU A 927 4.82 -33.12 21.17
C LEU A 927 5.06 -33.25 19.66
N GLU A 928 6.31 -33.28 19.19
CA GLU A 928 6.63 -33.53 17.78
C GLU A 928 6.14 -34.92 17.32
N GLU A 929 6.25 -35.94 18.18
CA GLU A 929 5.69 -37.28 17.92
C GLU A 929 4.15 -37.26 17.82
N LEU A 930 3.49 -36.37 18.57
CA LEU A 930 2.04 -36.14 18.47
C LEU A 930 1.62 -35.28 17.26
N GLY A 931 2.58 -34.92 16.40
CA GLY A 931 2.36 -34.19 15.16
C GLY A 931 2.41 -32.66 15.31
N TYR A 932 2.88 -32.14 16.44
CA TYR A 932 3.21 -30.73 16.56
C TYR A 932 4.50 -30.40 15.80
N LYS A 933 4.65 -29.14 15.42
CA LYS A 933 5.86 -28.59 14.80
C LYS A 933 6.34 -27.40 15.61
N THR A 934 7.64 -27.32 15.89
CA THR A 934 8.22 -26.16 16.56
C THR A 934 8.24 -24.95 15.64
N GLN A 935 7.73 -23.83 16.15
CA GLN A 935 7.78 -22.52 15.51
C GLN A 935 8.88 -21.63 16.09
N ASP A 936 9.03 -21.65 17.41
CA ASP A 936 10.07 -20.90 18.11
C ASP A 936 10.55 -21.65 19.35
N GLU A 937 11.81 -21.45 19.71
CA GLU A 937 12.43 -22.08 20.87
C GLU A 937 13.44 -21.13 21.50
N THR A 938 13.17 -20.73 22.74
CA THR A 938 14.10 -19.97 23.59
C THR A 938 14.61 -20.84 24.72
N ASN A 939 15.41 -20.26 25.63
CA ASN A 939 15.89 -21.00 26.80
C ASN A 939 14.74 -21.53 27.65
N TYR A 940 13.73 -20.71 27.92
CA TYR A 940 12.61 -21.01 28.82
C TYR A 940 11.26 -21.20 28.11
N GLN A 941 11.16 -20.90 26.81
CA GLN A 941 9.90 -20.98 26.07
C GLN A 941 10.00 -21.90 24.86
N LEU A 942 8.91 -22.57 24.55
CA LEU A 942 8.75 -23.42 23.38
C LEU A 942 7.39 -23.12 22.74
N THR A 943 7.42 -22.66 21.49
CA THR A 943 6.20 -22.38 20.72
C THR A 943 6.04 -23.44 19.65
N MET A 944 4.90 -24.14 19.65
CA MET A 944 4.62 -25.25 18.75
C MET A 944 3.20 -25.17 18.20
N TYR A 945 2.97 -25.75 17.02
CA TYR A 945 1.64 -25.77 16.42
C TYR A 945 1.32 -27.11 15.77
N LYS A 946 0.02 -27.41 15.65
CA LYS A 946 -0.59 -28.55 14.97
C LYS A 946 -1.87 -28.04 14.31
N PRO A 947 -2.39 -28.61 13.22
CA PRO A 947 -3.64 -28.12 12.63
C PRO A 947 -4.76 -27.98 13.67
N GLY A 948 -5.22 -26.74 13.91
CA GLY A 948 -6.24 -26.40 14.92
C GLY A 948 -5.72 -25.99 16.30
N TYR A 949 -4.41 -26.08 16.57
CA TYR A 949 -3.79 -25.78 17.88
C TYR A 949 -2.47 -25.04 17.72
N PHE A 950 -2.25 -24.02 18.53
CA PHE A 950 -0.99 -23.30 18.63
C PHE A 950 -0.69 -23.16 20.11
N LEU A 951 0.46 -23.64 20.57
CA LEU A 951 0.82 -23.73 21.96
C LEU A 951 2.06 -22.89 22.23
N THR A 952 2.03 -22.10 23.29
CA THR A 952 3.21 -21.47 23.87
C THR A 952 3.42 -22.05 25.25
N LEU A 953 4.52 -22.80 25.42
CA LEU A 953 4.92 -23.45 26.64
C LEU A 953 6.04 -22.65 27.32
N THR A 954 5.79 -22.09 28.49
CA THR A 954 6.75 -21.31 29.29
C THR A 954 7.17 -22.12 30.51
N PHE A 955 8.44 -22.52 30.54
CA PHE A 955 9.04 -23.37 31.56
C PHE A 955 9.78 -22.54 32.60
N SER A 956 9.59 -22.87 33.88
CA SER A 956 10.28 -22.21 35.00
C SER A 956 11.74 -22.69 35.18
N ILE A 957 12.53 -22.69 34.11
CA ILE A 957 13.88 -23.25 34.12
C ILE A 957 14.76 -22.50 35.12
N ASN A 958 15.46 -23.25 35.96
CA ASN A 958 16.32 -22.73 37.02
C ASN A 958 15.59 -21.90 38.11
N ASN A 959 14.26 -21.88 38.15
CA ASN A 959 13.52 -21.19 39.21
C ASN A 959 13.61 -21.97 40.54
N VAL A 960 14.24 -21.37 41.55
CA VAL A 960 14.46 -21.98 42.87
C VAL A 960 13.26 -21.85 43.82
N ASN A 961 12.24 -21.08 43.43
CA ASN A 961 11.06 -20.82 44.26
C ASN A 961 9.87 -21.68 43.85
N LYS A 962 9.61 -21.86 42.55
CA LYS A 962 8.47 -22.62 42.02
C LYS A 962 8.88 -23.35 40.76
N GLY A 963 8.61 -24.65 40.70
CA GLY A 963 8.66 -25.43 39.47
C GLY A 963 7.30 -25.37 38.78
N PHE A 964 7.24 -24.83 37.58
CA PHE A 964 6.00 -24.72 36.81
C PHE A 964 6.22 -24.75 35.30
N LEU A 965 5.15 -25.09 34.59
CA LEU A 965 4.98 -24.95 33.15
C LEU A 965 3.66 -24.24 32.89
N GLU A 966 3.72 -23.12 32.21
CA GLU A 966 2.56 -22.38 31.73
C GLU A 966 2.32 -22.70 30.26
N VAL A 967 1.07 -22.97 29.89
CA VAL A 967 0.67 -23.33 28.52
C VAL A 967 -0.47 -22.41 28.07
N THR A 968 -0.18 -21.54 27.12
CA THR A 968 -1.17 -20.67 26.45
C THR A 968 -1.51 -21.26 25.08
N TYR A 969 -2.78 -21.19 24.66
CA TYR A 969 -3.26 -21.87 23.44
C TYR A 969 -4.47 -21.25 22.75
#